data_AF-B1KJP1-F1
#
_entry.id   AF-B1KJP1-F1
#
_cell.length_a   1.000
_cell.length_b   1.000
_cell.length_c   1.000
_cell.angle_alpha   90.00
_cell.angle_beta   90.00
_cell.angle_gamma   90.00
#
_symmetry.space_group_name_H-M   'P 1'
#
loop_
_entity.id
_entity.type
_entity.pdbx_description
1 polymer ?
#
loop_
_entity_poly.entity_id
_entity_poly.type
_entity_poly.pdbx_seq_one_letter_code
_entity_poly.pdbx_strand_id
1 'polypeptide(L)'
;MDQLTANASVSEQVIKSEMPLRIALLVLPASLDLSKSVDAASEQAEQLCVLMPELYSSKLLETTELVSIKVDDFEANLTATIESIEQGKIVQISTPSSSLLMMHALKAAQNRIHPHAQLAAMQIQEHLDPSTSMAKALNQAKRKPDSVSKRFDLPELNSTEQFDAVCKLIQDLASRTHHRDPQSIGPKQANSHYWFTSHHQARVVAINLTNSVKGQSDSAHSDDNSAHSPSECVNNQSCISFVLSQGTGFTAPKSIINTKRLQLVVSANSQVELINSLGALRTQLLAASTPESLLNLMRDNLLAFEASTNYELVIALQATSVEAMLQELDAMAEKLPSVISENGQYRTPAGSYFTAKPLGAPAQNGLAFVYPGVRTVYSDMFSELHGYFPSLYAQLEREGDLKSMFQADSIYHLDPKVAPAMALGDLAIAGVGSSYLLTQLLVKEFTITPNFALGYSMGEASMWASLGVWKEPHTLIEKTKTDPLFTSAISGKLTAVRKAWQLDNNDADIVWNSFVVRSPAAPIEALLPEFPHAYLAIIQGDTCVIAGCETQCRELLAKLKKRGIAANRVTAMHTAPAMEEHGNVEQFYNQPLQDSLPIDIKFISAASADSTVSNAQGKIDSQVVARSIADTFCNTLDFTALIHSAQKQGAKLFVELGADRQNCTLIDKIAKQDRQCGSESTDYPCSTVPVNAKGGDDITTLLKALGQLISHRVPLTVAPLINGLNREIALSQLQATHTVQLKSKQMSNLTLQGEV
;
A
#
# COMPACT_ATOMS: atom_id res chain seq x y z
N MET A 1 49.18 23.24 -44.72
CA MET A 1 48.34 23.81 -43.63
C MET A 1 46.92 23.41 -43.92
N ASP A 2 46.17 23.10 -42.87
CA ASP A 2 44.82 22.52 -42.83
C ASP A 2 44.78 20.99 -42.85
N GLN A 3 45.27 20.41 -41.76
CA GLN A 3 44.87 19.09 -41.29
C GLN A 3 43.47 19.21 -40.66
N LEU A 4 42.51 18.52 -41.27
CA LEU A 4 41.27 18.09 -40.64
C LEU A 4 41.57 17.38 -39.33
N THR A 5 41.25 18.02 -38.21
CA THR A 5 41.17 17.37 -36.91
C THR A 5 39.88 16.56 -36.85
N ALA A 6 40.02 15.33 -36.36
CA ALA A 6 39.00 14.30 -36.33
C ALA A 6 37.70 14.75 -35.66
N ASN A 7 36.57 14.48 -36.31
CA ASN A 7 35.25 14.53 -35.69
C ASN A 7 35.23 13.48 -34.56
N ALA A 8 35.27 13.94 -33.30
CA ALA A 8 34.87 13.11 -32.17
C ALA A 8 33.42 12.64 -32.40
N SER A 9 33.12 11.40 -32.03
CA SER A 9 31.75 10.86 -32.11
C SER A 9 30.79 11.73 -31.28
N VAL A 10 29.52 11.80 -31.67
CA VAL A 10 28.49 12.60 -30.97
C VAL A 10 28.39 12.16 -29.50
N SER A 11 28.61 10.88 -29.22
CA SER A 11 28.68 10.33 -27.88
C SER A 11 29.83 10.87 -27.02
N GLU A 12 31.03 11.04 -27.55
CA GLU A 12 32.13 11.67 -26.79
C GLU A 12 31.78 13.10 -26.40
N GLN A 13 31.10 13.84 -27.27
CA GLN A 13 30.63 15.20 -26.97
C GLN A 13 29.51 15.21 -25.92
N VAL A 14 28.62 14.22 -25.93
CA VAL A 14 27.50 14.10 -24.96
C VAL A 14 27.98 13.61 -23.60
N ILE A 15 28.91 12.65 -23.54
CA ILE A 15 29.54 12.19 -22.30
C ILE A 15 30.42 13.31 -21.70
N LYS A 16 31.07 14.13 -22.53
CA LYS A 16 31.82 15.32 -22.07
C LYS A 16 30.95 16.57 -21.87
N SER A 17 29.65 16.50 -22.15
CA SER A 17 28.73 17.65 -22.06
C SER A 17 28.37 17.98 -20.62
N GLU A 18 28.37 19.27 -20.29
CA GLU A 18 27.86 19.78 -19.00
C GLU A 18 26.33 19.88 -18.96
N MET A 19 25.63 19.58 -20.06
CA MET A 19 24.17 19.61 -20.12
C MET A 19 23.58 18.28 -19.62
N PRO A 20 22.49 18.31 -18.84
CA PRO A 20 21.78 17.10 -18.44
C PRO A 20 21.26 16.34 -19.64
N LEU A 21 21.42 15.01 -19.61
CA LEU A 21 20.74 14.10 -20.52
C LEU A 21 19.23 14.20 -20.30
N ARG A 22 18.48 14.03 -21.39
CA ARG A 22 17.02 14.08 -21.40
C ARG A 22 16.47 12.80 -22.00
N ILE A 23 16.81 11.66 -21.39
CA ILE A 23 16.43 10.34 -21.91
C ILE A 23 15.37 9.74 -20.99
N ALA A 24 14.21 9.47 -21.56
CA ALA A 24 13.12 8.74 -20.95
C ALA A 24 13.40 7.23 -21.01
N LEU A 25 13.19 6.55 -19.88
CA LEU A 25 13.45 5.13 -19.70
C LEU A 25 12.16 4.40 -19.34
N LEU A 26 11.85 3.33 -20.07
CA LEU A 26 10.70 2.45 -19.81
C LEU A 26 11.18 1.00 -19.72
N VAL A 27 10.99 0.40 -18.55
CA VAL A 27 11.22 -1.05 -18.35
C VAL A 27 10.15 -1.83 -19.09
N LEU A 28 10.58 -2.84 -19.84
CA LEU A 28 9.71 -3.75 -20.57
C LEU A 28 9.82 -5.17 -19.96
N PRO A 29 8.78 -6.01 -20.12
CA PRO A 29 8.93 -7.45 -19.90
C PRO A 29 10.09 -7.99 -20.75
N ALA A 30 10.99 -8.79 -20.17
CA ALA A 30 12.19 -9.27 -20.85
C ALA A 30 11.89 -10.08 -22.14
N SER A 31 10.77 -10.81 -22.16
CA SER A 31 10.31 -11.59 -23.30
C SER A 31 9.63 -10.76 -24.40
N LEU A 32 9.37 -9.47 -24.16
CA LEU A 32 8.71 -8.60 -25.12
C LEU A 32 9.71 -8.06 -26.15
N ASP A 33 9.53 -8.42 -27.42
CA ASP A 33 10.43 -8.04 -28.52
C ASP A 33 9.73 -7.09 -29.49
N LEU A 34 9.94 -5.78 -29.34
CA LEU A 34 9.21 -4.75 -30.09
C LEU A 34 9.60 -4.69 -31.58
N SER A 35 10.61 -5.43 -32.02
CA SER A 35 11.00 -5.51 -33.43
C SER A 35 10.04 -6.35 -34.28
N LYS A 36 9.20 -7.18 -33.64
CA LYS A 36 8.19 -8.01 -34.32
C LYS A 36 6.93 -7.18 -34.61
N SER A 37 6.23 -7.53 -35.70
CA SER A 37 5.07 -6.76 -36.20
C SER A 37 4.03 -6.49 -35.09
N VAL A 38 3.74 -5.21 -34.87
CA VAL A 38 2.68 -4.70 -34.00
C VAL A 38 1.43 -4.37 -34.83
N ASP A 39 1.12 -5.16 -35.85
CA ASP A 39 -0.17 -5.04 -36.54
C ASP A 39 -1.31 -5.16 -35.51
N ALA A 40 -2.34 -4.30 -35.61
CA ALA A 40 -3.38 -4.18 -34.59
C ALA A 40 -4.15 -5.48 -34.27
N ALA A 41 -4.03 -6.51 -35.12
CA ALA A 41 -4.63 -7.83 -34.94
C ALA A 41 -3.64 -8.91 -34.44
N SER A 42 -2.40 -8.54 -34.09
CA SER A 42 -1.40 -9.49 -33.61
C SER A 42 -1.57 -9.77 -32.11
N GLU A 43 -1.27 -10.99 -31.68
CA GLU A 43 -1.26 -11.40 -30.26
C GLU A 43 -0.35 -10.49 -29.42
N GLN A 44 0.73 -9.99 -30.02
CA GLN A 44 1.66 -9.07 -29.38
C GLN A 44 1.06 -7.67 -29.16
N ALA A 45 0.16 -7.22 -30.03
CA ALA A 45 -0.57 -5.97 -29.86
C ALA A 45 -1.53 -6.04 -28.65
N GLU A 46 -2.20 -7.17 -28.44
CA GLU A 46 -3.05 -7.41 -27.26
C GLU A 46 -2.22 -7.47 -25.97
N GLN A 47 -1.05 -8.12 -26.00
CA GLN A 47 -0.14 -8.14 -24.85
C GLN A 47 0.38 -6.72 -24.53
N LEU A 48 0.74 -5.95 -25.55
CA LEU A 48 1.24 -4.59 -25.38
C LEU A 48 0.15 -3.65 -24.84
N CYS A 49 -1.10 -3.79 -25.26
CA CYS A 49 -2.19 -2.93 -24.79
C CYS A 49 -2.48 -3.11 -23.29
N VAL A 50 -2.24 -4.32 -22.76
CA VAL A 50 -2.42 -4.63 -21.34
C VAL A 50 -1.18 -4.29 -20.51
N LEU A 51 0.02 -4.61 -21.01
CA LEU A 51 1.26 -4.48 -20.24
C LEU A 51 1.86 -3.07 -20.32
N MET A 52 1.70 -2.39 -21.45
CA MET A 52 2.23 -1.04 -21.72
C MET A 52 1.18 -0.16 -22.43
N PRO A 53 0.03 0.11 -21.79
CA PRO A 53 -1.11 0.76 -22.43
C PRO A 53 -0.80 2.14 -23.04
N GLU A 54 0.06 2.93 -22.38
CA GLU A 54 0.47 4.25 -22.88
C GLU A 54 1.29 4.15 -24.17
N LEU A 55 2.25 3.22 -24.21
CA LEU A 55 3.08 2.97 -25.39
C LEU A 55 2.26 2.42 -26.56
N TYR A 56 1.32 1.53 -26.28
CA TYR A 56 0.37 1.02 -27.28
C TYR A 56 -0.50 2.14 -27.85
N SER A 57 -1.13 2.93 -26.97
CA SER A 57 -2.06 3.99 -27.36
C SER A 57 -1.39 5.14 -28.13
N SER A 58 -0.09 5.37 -27.91
CA SER A 58 0.63 6.45 -28.55
C SER A 58 0.97 6.18 -30.03
N LYS A 59 0.89 4.92 -30.48
CA LYS A 59 1.32 4.48 -31.82
C LYS A 59 2.75 4.91 -32.18
N LEU A 60 3.60 5.06 -31.17
CA LEU A 60 4.97 5.56 -31.38
C LEU A 60 5.80 4.58 -32.23
N LEU A 61 5.57 3.29 -32.04
CA LEU A 61 6.23 2.20 -32.78
C LEU A 61 5.88 2.19 -34.27
N GLU A 62 4.75 2.80 -34.67
CA GLU A 62 4.35 2.91 -36.09
C GLU A 62 5.01 4.10 -36.80
N THR A 63 5.46 5.10 -36.04
CA THR A 63 5.87 6.42 -36.57
C THR A 63 7.34 6.74 -36.36
N THR A 64 8.05 5.95 -35.56
CA THR A 64 9.45 6.21 -35.19
C THR A 64 10.28 4.94 -35.34
N GLU A 65 11.45 5.09 -35.94
CA GLU A 65 12.39 3.99 -36.14
C GLU A 65 12.84 3.39 -34.80
N LEU A 66 12.69 2.08 -34.66
CA LEU A 66 13.13 1.28 -33.53
C LEU A 66 14.47 0.60 -33.83
N VAL A 67 15.44 0.78 -32.94
CA VAL A 67 16.70 0.04 -32.93
C VAL A 67 16.67 -0.97 -31.80
N SER A 68 16.81 -2.26 -32.12
CA SER A 68 16.85 -3.33 -31.12
C SER A 68 18.28 -3.84 -30.93
N ILE A 69 18.79 -3.76 -29.70
CA ILE A 69 20.15 -4.13 -29.31
C ILE A 69 20.09 -5.25 -28.27
N LYS A 70 20.91 -6.28 -28.46
CA LYS A 70 21.16 -7.31 -27.46
C LYS A 70 22.47 -7.00 -26.74
N VAL A 71 22.47 -7.06 -25.41
CA VAL A 71 23.65 -6.72 -24.62
C VAL A 71 24.73 -7.78 -24.80
N ASP A 72 25.83 -7.40 -25.42
CA ASP A 72 27.10 -8.12 -25.52
C ASP A 72 28.24 -7.32 -24.84
N ASP A 73 28.36 -6.05 -25.19
CA ASP A 73 29.20 -5.04 -24.54
C ASP A 73 28.32 -3.90 -24.03
N PHE A 74 28.13 -3.80 -22.71
CA PHE A 74 27.18 -2.83 -22.16
C PHE A 74 27.61 -1.39 -22.40
N GLU A 75 28.90 -1.09 -22.30
CA GLU A 75 29.44 0.26 -22.44
C GLU A 75 29.34 0.76 -23.88
N ALA A 76 29.77 -0.07 -24.84
CA ALA A 76 29.66 0.26 -26.26
C ALA A 76 28.20 0.41 -26.70
N ASN A 77 27.32 -0.49 -26.23
CA ASN A 77 25.90 -0.45 -26.56
C ASN A 77 25.20 0.81 -26.01
N LEU A 78 25.57 1.29 -24.82
CA LEU A 78 25.02 2.53 -24.26
C LEU A 78 25.44 3.77 -25.06
N THR A 79 26.71 3.84 -25.44
CA THR A 79 27.27 4.93 -26.25
C THR A 79 26.53 5.03 -27.58
N ALA A 80 26.39 3.92 -28.30
CA ALA A 80 25.64 3.84 -29.56
C ALA A 80 24.13 4.14 -29.38
N THR A 81 23.57 3.79 -28.22
CA THR A 81 22.17 4.08 -27.89
C THR A 81 21.91 5.58 -27.78
N ILE A 82 22.78 6.31 -27.08
CA ILE A 82 22.64 7.76 -26.93
C ILE A 82 22.69 8.45 -28.31
N GLU A 83 23.62 8.05 -29.18
CA GLU A 83 23.72 8.61 -30.54
C GLU A 83 22.45 8.36 -31.36
N SER A 84 21.90 7.15 -31.27
CA SER A 84 20.64 6.80 -31.96
C SER A 84 19.46 7.63 -31.46
N ILE A 85 19.39 7.91 -30.15
CA ILE A 85 18.33 8.73 -29.55
C ILE A 85 18.45 10.20 -29.97
N GLU A 86 19.66 10.74 -30.04
CA GLU A 86 19.89 12.11 -30.55
C GLU A 86 19.52 12.25 -32.03
N GLN A 87 19.63 11.15 -32.80
CA GLN A 87 19.11 11.07 -34.17
C GLN A 87 17.58 10.92 -34.26
N GLY A 88 16.87 10.94 -33.12
CA GLY A 88 15.41 10.89 -33.06
C GLY A 88 14.81 9.48 -33.07
N LYS A 89 15.64 8.44 -32.97
CA LYS A 89 15.20 7.04 -32.91
C LYS A 89 14.78 6.65 -31.50
N ILE A 90 14.10 5.51 -31.39
CA ILE A 90 13.85 4.83 -30.11
C ILE A 90 14.69 3.55 -30.07
N VAL A 91 15.21 3.20 -28.89
CA VAL A 91 16.15 2.08 -28.75
C VAL A 91 15.64 1.10 -27.70
N GLN A 92 15.46 -0.16 -28.05
CA GLN A 92 15.22 -1.25 -27.12
C GLN A 92 16.53 -2.00 -26.86
N ILE A 93 16.99 -1.99 -25.62
CA ILE A 93 18.10 -2.82 -25.15
C ILE A 93 17.52 -4.04 -24.41
N SER A 94 18.08 -5.22 -24.61
CA SER A 94 17.59 -6.46 -23.98
C SER A 94 18.70 -7.44 -23.60
N THR A 95 18.48 -8.11 -22.47
CA THR A 95 19.14 -9.33 -22.00
C THR A 95 18.07 -10.44 -21.91
N PRO A 96 18.44 -11.71 -21.63
CA PRO A 96 17.43 -12.75 -21.36
C PRO A 96 16.51 -12.45 -20.16
N SER A 97 16.94 -11.57 -19.26
CA SER A 97 16.33 -11.28 -17.96
C SER A 97 15.69 -9.89 -17.87
N SER A 98 16.14 -8.93 -18.69
CA SER A 98 15.71 -7.53 -18.62
C SER A 98 15.52 -6.93 -20.01
N SER A 99 14.62 -5.95 -20.13
CA SER A 99 14.54 -5.12 -21.32
C SER A 99 14.18 -3.68 -20.97
N LEU A 100 14.77 -2.74 -21.71
CA LEU A 100 14.63 -1.31 -21.51
C LEU A 100 14.39 -0.61 -22.84
N LEU A 101 13.32 0.18 -22.92
CA LEU A 101 13.07 1.11 -24.01
C LEU A 101 13.55 2.50 -23.62
N MET A 102 14.35 3.09 -24.51
CA MET A 102 14.99 4.39 -24.31
C MET A 102 14.60 5.32 -25.46
N MET A 103 14.23 6.55 -25.11
CA MET A 103 13.88 7.60 -26.09
C MET A 103 14.15 8.99 -25.53
N HIS A 104 14.20 10.00 -26.39
CA HIS A 104 14.31 11.38 -25.92
C HIS A 104 13.07 11.77 -25.10
N ALA A 105 13.25 12.42 -23.94
CA ALA A 105 12.18 12.74 -23.00
C ALA A 105 11.09 13.65 -23.60
N LEU A 106 11.48 14.56 -24.50
CA LEU A 106 10.52 15.36 -25.26
C LEU A 106 9.63 14.50 -26.16
N LYS A 107 10.18 13.45 -26.78
CA LYS A 107 9.43 12.51 -27.63
C LYS A 107 8.40 11.76 -26.78
N ALA A 108 8.81 11.26 -25.61
CA ALA A 108 7.89 10.62 -24.66
C ALA A 108 6.74 11.57 -24.26
N ALA A 109 7.07 12.81 -23.88
CA ALA A 109 6.07 13.81 -23.50
C ALA A 109 5.10 14.17 -24.64
N GLN A 110 5.59 14.38 -25.86
CA GLN A 110 4.76 14.63 -27.05
C GLN A 110 3.78 13.50 -27.34
N ASN A 111 4.15 12.28 -26.97
CA ASN A 111 3.35 11.06 -27.17
C ASN A 111 2.57 10.63 -25.92
N ARG A 112 2.56 11.46 -24.86
CA ARG A 112 1.89 11.17 -23.57
C ARG A 112 2.35 9.85 -22.93
N ILE A 113 3.61 9.50 -23.13
CA ILE A 113 4.24 8.34 -22.49
C ILE A 113 4.91 8.82 -21.21
N HIS A 114 4.51 8.28 -20.08
CA HIS A 114 5.08 8.57 -18.78
C HIS A 114 6.25 7.62 -18.50
N PRO A 115 7.50 8.11 -18.45
CA PRO A 115 8.66 7.24 -18.26
C PRO A 115 8.75 6.70 -16.82
N HIS A 116 9.34 5.52 -16.67
CA HIS A 116 9.67 4.92 -15.37
C HIS A 116 10.80 5.69 -14.67
N ALA A 117 11.81 6.11 -15.44
CA ALA A 117 12.90 6.96 -14.97
C ALA A 117 13.35 7.93 -16.06
N GLN A 118 14.08 8.96 -15.64
CA GLN A 118 14.77 9.90 -16.50
C GLN A 118 16.27 9.74 -16.26
N LEU A 119 17.02 9.40 -17.30
CA LEU A 119 18.48 9.44 -17.27
C LEU A 119 18.93 10.89 -17.43
N ALA A 120 19.48 11.44 -16.36
CA ALA A 120 19.91 12.84 -16.28
C ALA A 120 21.41 13.01 -16.52
N ALA A 121 22.21 11.98 -16.24
CA ALA A 121 23.64 11.98 -16.52
C ALA A 121 24.19 10.57 -16.67
N MET A 122 25.23 10.46 -17.48
CA MET A 122 26.03 9.26 -17.68
C MET A 122 27.48 9.69 -17.91
N GLN A 123 28.39 9.19 -17.10
CA GLN A 123 29.83 9.42 -17.22
C GLN A 123 30.56 8.10 -17.27
N ILE A 124 31.50 7.97 -18.20
CA ILE A 124 32.39 6.81 -18.32
C ILE A 124 33.82 7.34 -18.14
N GLN A 125 34.59 6.72 -17.26
CA GLN A 125 36.00 7.03 -17.05
C GLN A 125 36.86 5.80 -16.90
N GLU A 126 38.01 5.85 -17.56
CA GLU A 126 39.08 4.88 -17.42
C GLU A 126 40.20 5.50 -16.57
N HIS A 127 40.87 4.68 -15.75
CA HIS A 127 42.06 5.04 -14.98
C HIS A 127 41.85 6.16 -13.93
N LEU A 128 40.62 6.33 -13.44
CA LEU A 128 40.23 7.39 -12.49
C LEU A 128 39.39 6.84 -11.32
N ASP A 129 39.40 7.56 -10.19
CA ASP A 129 38.64 7.20 -8.98
C ASP A 129 37.11 7.29 -9.23
N PRO A 130 36.31 6.26 -8.87
CA PRO A 130 34.85 6.29 -8.91
C PRO A 130 34.20 7.53 -8.27
N SER A 131 34.84 8.13 -7.26
CA SER A 131 34.36 9.38 -6.65
C SER A 131 34.32 10.54 -7.64
N THR A 132 35.31 10.61 -8.54
CA THR A 132 35.46 11.67 -9.55
C THR A 132 34.45 11.50 -10.68
N SER A 133 34.23 10.26 -11.12
CA SER A 133 33.20 9.94 -12.12
C SER A 133 31.81 10.33 -11.62
N MET A 134 31.48 9.98 -10.37
CA MET A 134 30.21 10.36 -9.74
C MET A 134 30.05 11.88 -9.59
N ALA A 135 31.09 12.60 -9.18
CA ALA A 135 31.03 14.06 -9.07
C ALA A 135 30.72 14.74 -10.41
N LYS A 136 31.32 14.25 -11.51
CA LYS A 136 31.02 14.73 -12.86
C LYS A 136 29.61 14.37 -13.30
N ALA A 137 29.12 13.17 -12.97
CA ALA A 137 27.76 12.77 -13.30
C ALA A 137 26.72 13.64 -12.56
N LEU A 138 26.96 13.96 -11.29
CA LEU A 138 26.10 14.88 -10.53
C LEU A 138 26.13 16.31 -11.10
N ASN A 139 27.30 16.79 -11.53
CA ASN A 139 27.43 18.09 -12.20
C ASN A 139 26.64 18.12 -13.52
N GLN A 140 26.82 17.11 -14.38
CA GLN A 140 26.06 16.97 -15.63
C GLN A 140 24.55 16.92 -15.36
N ALA A 141 24.11 16.21 -14.33
CA ALA A 141 22.69 16.14 -13.94
C ALA A 141 22.17 17.44 -13.29
N LYS A 142 23.04 18.42 -13.01
CA LYS A 142 22.76 19.63 -12.24
C LYS A 142 22.17 19.32 -10.86
N ARG A 143 22.72 18.31 -10.18
CA ARG A 143 22.28 17.84 -8.86
C ARG A 143 23.37 18.06 -7.81
N LYS A 144 22.94 18.40 -6.60
CA LYS A 144 23.83 18.40 -5.42
C LYS A 144 23.93 16.97 -4.86
N PRO A 145 25.05 16.58 -4.23
CA PRO A 145 25.18 15.26 -3.60
C PRO A 145 24.01 14.92 -2.66
N ASP A 146 23.60 15.85 -1.81
CA ASP A 146 22.51 15.64 -0.83
C ASP A 146 21.12 15.45 -1.47
N SER A 147 20.97 15.73 -2.77
CA SER A 147 19.72 15.44 -3.50
C SER A 147 19.59 13.98 -3.92
N VAL A 148 20.68 13.20 -3.83
CA VAL A 148 20.69 11.77 -4.13
C VAL A 148 20.04 11.02 -2.98
N SER A 149 18.89 10.42 -3.24
CA SER A 149 18.16 9.62 -2.27
C SER A 149 18.84 8.25 -2.06
N LYS A 150 19.16 7.60 -3.19
CA LYS A 150 19.89 6.34 -3.46
C LYS A 150 21.33 6.42 -3.96
N ARG A 151 22.35 5.86 -3.28
CA ARG A 151 23.63 5.56 -3.96
C ARG A 151 23.93 4.07 -3.93
N PHE A 152 24.31 3.52 -5.09
CA PHE A 152 24.75 2.14 -5.24
C PHE A 152 26.14 2.13 -5.88
N ASP A 153 27.08 1.41 -5.28
CA ASP A 153 28.41 1.19 -5.84
C ASP A 153 28.55 -0.33 -6.05
N LEU A 154 28.55 -0.77 -7.31
CA LEU A 154 28.53 -2.18 -7.70
C LEU A 154 29.84 -2.55 -8.43
N PRO A 155 30.75 -3.28 -7.78
CA PRO A 155 32.02 -3.68 -8.38
C PRO A 155 31.94 -5.02 -9.13
N GLU A 156 32.79 -5.17 -10.14
CA GLU A 156 33.14 -6.43 -10.81
C GLU A 156 31.94 -7.20 -11.41
N LEU A 157 31.02 -6.47 -12.05
CA LEU A 157 29.89 -7.04 -12.78
C LEU A 157 30.20 -7.15 -14.28
N ASN A 158 29.78 -8.24 -14.91
CA ASN A 158 29.84 -8.36 -16.37
C ASN A 158 28.76 -7.50 -17.07
N SER A 159 28.86 -7.31 -18.39
CA SER A 159 27.94 -6.46 -19.18
C SER A 159 26.45 -6.76 -18.96
N THR A 160 26.07 -8.04 -18.89
CA THR A 160 24.67 -8.44 -18.68
C THR A 160 24.21 -8.12 -17.26
N GLU A 161 25.05 -8.43 -16.26
CA GLU A 161 24.76 -8.13 -14.85
C GLU A 161 24.66 -6.63 -14.58
N GLN A 162 25.52 -5.83 -15.23
CA GLN A 162 25.48 -4.37 -15.18
C GLN A 162 24.15 -3.83 -15.72
N PHE A 163 23.72 -4.27 -16.91
CA PHE A 163 22.44 -3.85 -17.48
C PHE A 163 21.25 -4.28 -16.63
N ASP A 164 21.25 -5.51 -16.14
CA ASP A 164 20.20 -6.05 -15.27
C ASP A 164 20.11 -5.27 -13.96
N ALA A 165 21.25 -4.89 -13.37
CA ALA A 165 21.30 -4.06 -12.17
C ALA A 165 20.69 -2.66 -12.43
N VAL A 166 21.01 -2.03 -13.56
CA VAL A 166 20.42 -0.73 -13.95
C VAL A 166 18.90 -0.87 -14.17
N CYS A 167 18.45 -1.92 -14.89
CA CYS A 167 17.03 -2.18 -15.09
C CYS A 167 16.28 -2.40 -13.78
N LYS A 168 16.87 -3.17 -12.85
CA LYS A 168 16.32 -3.40 -11.52
C LYS A 168 16.19 -2.10 -10.73
N LEU A 169 17.19 -1.20 -10.78
CA LEU A 169 17.09 0.11 -10.12
C LEU A 169 16.01 0.99 -10.74
N ILE A 170 15.84 0.98 -12.06
CA ILE A 170 14.75 1.70 -12.73
C ILE A 170 13.39 1.13 -12.31
N GLN A 171 13.28 -0.20 -12.23
CA GLN A 171 12.08 -0.89 -11.75
C GLN A 171 11.76 -0.53 -10.30
N ASP A 172 12.76 -0.46 -9.43
CA ASP A 172 12.59 -0.07 -8.02
C ASP A 172 12.18 1.41 -7.91
N LEU A 173 12.78 2.29 -8.71
CA LEU A 173 12.42 3.71 -8.77
C LEU A 173 10.98 3.90 -9.25
N ALA A 174 10.57 3.17 -10.28
CA ALA A 174 9.23 3.26 -10.87
C ALA A 174 8.16 2.53 -10.05
N SER A 175 8.52 1.52 -9.27
CA SER A 175 7.61 0.92 -8.29
C SER A 175 7.61 1.68 -6.97
N ARG A 176 8.41 2.75 -6.84
CA ARG A 176 8.67 3.47 -5.58
C ARG A 176 9.01 2.49 -4.46
N THR A 177 9.84 1.49 -4.77
CA THR A 177 10.20 0.42 -3.86
C THR A 177 11.64 0.60 -3.37
N HIS A 178 11.85 0.30 -2.09
CA HIS A 178 13.16 0.11 -1.51
C HIS A 178 13.23 -1.25 -0.81
N HIS A 179 14.31 -1.99 -1.07
CA HIS A 179 14.66 -3.22 -0.36
C HIS A 179 15.67 -2.89 0.75
N ARG A 180 15.32 -3.23 2.00
CA ARG A 180 16.22 -3.09 3.15
C ARG A 180 17.30 -4.16 3.11
N ASP A 181 18.49 -3.85 3.60
CA ASP A 181 19.62 -4.80 3.62
C ASP A 181 19.32 -6.00 4.54
N PRO A 182 19.23 -7.23 3.98
CA PRO A 182 18.93 -8.44 4.76
C PRO A 182 19.99 -8.78 5.80
N GLN A 183 21.23 -8.28 5.66
CA GLN A 183 22.31 -8.58 6.62
C GLN A 183 22.07 -7.96 8.00
N SER A 184 21.18 -6.97 8.09
CA SER A 184 20.90 -6.22 9.32
C SER A 184 19.65 -6.69 10.09
N ILE A 185 18.81 -7.58 9.51
CA ILE A 185 17.46 -7.91 10.02
C ILE A 185 16.96 -9.31 9.65
N GLY A 186 15.92 -9.78 10.35
CA GLY A 186 15.28 -11.06 10.04
C GLY A 186 14.58 -11.06 8.66
N PRO A 187 14.42 -12.23 8.00
CA PRO A 187 13.88 -12.33 6.63
C PRO A 187 12.50 -11.71 6.42
N LYS A 188 11.64 -11.70 7.45
CA LYS A 188 10.31 -11.08 7.40
C LYS A 188 10.34 -9.55 7.36
N GLN A 189 11.43 -8.94 7.81
CA GLN A 189 11.63 -7.48 7.84
C GLN A 189 12.49 -6.98 6.68
N ALA A 190 13.21 -7.89 6.00
CA ALA A 190 14.01 -7.65 4.80
C ALA A 190 13.15 -7.63 3.51
N ASN A 191 11.97 -7.01 3.59
CA ASN A 191 10.95 -7.07 2.55
C ASN A 191 10.95 -5.84 1.63
N SER A 192 10.07 -5.94 0.62
CA SER A 192 9.40 -4.84 -0.06
C SER A 192 9.00 -3.67 0.84
N HIS A 193 9.49 -2.44 0.67
CA HIS A 193 8.89 -1.26 1.31
C HIS A 193 8.71 -0.11 0.35
N TYR A 194 7.71 0.73 0.62
CA TYR A 194 7.56 2.00 -0.08
C TYR A 194 8.75 2.92 0.19
N TRP A 195 9.32 3.48 -0.87
CA TRP A 195 10.42 4.42 -0.80
C TRP A 195 9.87 5.81 -0.51
N PHE A 196 9.69 6.18 0.75
CA PHE A 196 9.19 7.50 1.11
C PHE A 196 10.14 8.65 0.76
N THR A 197 9.59 9.77 0.30
CA THR A 197 10.28 11.07 0.11
C THR A 197 9.43 12.21 0.66
N SER A 198 10.04 13.36 0.91
CA SER A 198 9.32 14.57 1.29
C SER A 198 8.34 14.99 0.19
N HIS A 199 7.27 15.69 0.57
CA HIS A 199 6.32 16.24 -0.37
C HIS A 199 7.03 17.12 -1.42
N HIS A 200 6.60 17.00 -2.69
CA HIS A 200 7.20 17.66 -3.86
C HIS A 200 8.67 17.33 -4.18
N GLN A 201 9.29 16.35 -3.51
CA GLN A 201 10.64 15.90 -3.86
C GLN A 201 10.59 14.63 -4.71
N ALA A 202 11.28 14.67 -5.86
CA ALA A 202 11.48 13.48 -6.69
C ALA A 202 12.58 12.59 -6.09
N ARG A 203 12.41 11.28 -6.18
CA ARG A 203 13.46 10.31 -5.84
C ARG A 203 14.59 10.43 -6.87
N VAL A 204 15.83 10.42 -6.39
CA VAL A 204 17.03 10.43 -7.23
C VAL A 204 17.93 9.27 -6.82
N VAL A 205 18.34 8.47 -7.81
CA VAL A 205 19.31 7.38 -7.64
C VAL A 205 20.59 7.75 -8.37
N ALA A 206 21.71 7.44 -7.76
CA ALA A 206 23.01 7.42 -8.39
C ALA A 206 23.59 6.00 -8.31
N ILE A 207 24.19 5.53 -9.39
CA ILE A 207 24.85 4.21 -9.44
C ILE A 207 26.24 4.35 -10.05
N ASN A 208 27.21 3.68 -9.43
CA ASN A 208 28.54 3.42 -9.96
C ASN A 208 28.69 1.94 -10.29
N LEU A 209 29.16 1.65 -11.49
CA LEU A 209 29.61 0.34 -11.93
C LEU A 209 31.12 0.42 -12.10
N THR A 210 31.88 -0.43 -11.40
CA THR A 210 33.36 -0.38 -11.43
C THR A 210 33.95 -1.73 -11.77
N ASN A 211 34.82 -1.79 -12.78
CA ASN A 211 35.50 -3.02 -13.18
C ASN A 211 37.01 -2.82 -13.22
N SER A 212 37.76 -3.84 -12.81
CA SER A 212 39.22 -3.87 -12.97
C SER A 212 39.58 -4.05 -14.45
N VAL A 213 40.40 -3.14 -15.00
CA VAL A 213 40.91 -3.26 -16.36
C VAL A 213 42.00 -4.34 -16.35
N LYS A 214 41.70 -5.53 -16.88
CA LYS A 214 42.73 -6.56 -17.10
C LYS A 214 43.72 -6.04 -18.13
N GLY A 215 44.94 -5.73 -17.70
CA GLY A 215 46.03 -5.42 -18.61
C GLY A 215 46.23 -6.58 -19.59
N GLN A 216 46.27 -6.27 -20.88
CA GLN A 216 46.87 -7.19 -21.85
C GLN A 216 48.31 -7.45 -21.38
N SER A 217 48.56 -8.64 -20.85
CA SER A 217 49.93 -9.11 -20.67
C SER A 217 50.46 -9.40 -22.06
N ASP A 218 51.10 -8.40 -22.67
CA ASP A 218 51.97 -8.62 -23.81
C ASP A 218 53.03 -9.65 -23.42
N SER A 219 52.96 -10.79 -24.09
CA SER A 219 54.05 -11.72 -24.20
C SER A 219 55.23 -11.05 -24.90
N ALA A 220 56.25 -10.60 -24.16
CA ALA A 220 57.62 -10.47 -24.69
C ALA A 220 58.65 -10.14 -23.60
N HIS A 221 59.58 -11.08 -23.43
CA HIS A 221 60.98 -10.91 -23.04
C HIS A 221 61.36 -10.47 -21.61
N SER A 222 62.04 -11.42 -20.97
CA SER A 222 63.06 -11.24 -19.94
C SER A 222 64.06 -10.13 -20.28
N ASP A 223 64.34 -9.23 -19.34
CA ASP A 223 65.66 -9.12 -18.71
C ASP A 223 65.70 -8.00 -17.64
N ASP A 224 66.11 -8.43 -16.44
CA ASP A 224 67.00 -7.81 -15.45
C ASP A 224 66.80 -6.38 -14.85
N ASN A 225 66.76 -6.39 -13.51
CA ASN A 225 67.32 -5.44 -12.53
C ASN A 225 67.06 -3.92 -12.63
N SER A 226 66.24 -3.38 -11.72
CA SER A 226 66.68 -2.34 -10.76
C SER A 226 65.58 -1.97 -9.76
N ALA A 227 65.99 -1.76 -8.51
CA ALA A 227 65.15 -1.34 -7.40
C ALA A 227 64.87 0.17 -7.45
N HIS A 228 63.61 0.60 -7.56
CA HIS A 228 63.15 1.97 -7.23
C HIS A 228 61.66 1.98 -6.83
N SER A 229 61.40 2.58 -5.65
CA SER A 229 60.18 3.27 -5.20
C SER A 229 58.85 2.49 -5.13
N PRO A 230 57.99 2.72 -4.10
CA PRO A 230 56.61 2.27 -4.15
C PRO A 230 55.90 3.13 -5.21
N SER A 231 55.83 2.64 -6.44
CA SER A 231 55.03 3.24 -7.50
C SER A 231 53.59 3.36 -7.00
N GLU A 232 53.04 4.57 -7.07
CA GLU A 232 51.61 4.82 -6.98
C GLU A 232 50.87 3.73 -7.74
N CYS A 233 50.05 2.93 -7.05
CA CYS A 233 49.19 1.96 -7.71
C CYS A 233 48.27 2.74 -8.65
N VAL A 234 48.61 2.76 -9.94
CA VAL A 234 47.71 3.24 -10.98
C VAL A 234 46.46 2.37 -10.89
N ASN A 235 45.38 2.93 -10.36
CA ASN A 235 44.08 2.28 -10.30
C ASN A 235 43.60 2.07 -11.74
N ASN A 236 43.97 0.92 -12.33
CA ASN A 236 43.46 0.46 -13.62
C ASN A 236 42.02 -0.02 -13.44
N GLN A 237 41.11 0.92 -13.23
CA GLN A 237 39.68 0.67 -13.08
C GLN A 237 38.92 1.49 -14.12
N SER A 238 37.94 0.85 -14.77
CA SER A 238 36.90 1.56 -15.52
C SER A 238 35.69 1.77 -14.61
N CYS A 239 35.08 2.95 -14.72
CA CYS A 239 33.92 3.32 -13.93
C CYS A 239 32.85 3.96 -14.81
N ILE A 240 31.61 3.47 -14.69
CA ILE A 240 30.42 4.07 -15.30
C ILE A 240 29.50 4.59 -14.19
N SER A 241 29.19 5.88 -14.24
CA SER A 241 28.35 6.56 -13.26
C SER A 241 27.05 7.06 -13.90
N PHE A 242 25.90 6.73 -13.33
CA PHE A 242 24.59 7.21 -13.78
C PHE A 242 23.89 8.02 -12.71
N VAL A 243 23.13 9.04 -13.13
CA VAL A 243 22.17 9.73 -12.29
C VAL A 243 20.78 9.58 -12.90
N LEU A 244 19.89 8.92 -12.16
CA LEU A 244 18.51 8.65 -12.54
C LEU A 244 17.57 9.47 -11.64
N SER A 245 16.62 10.16 -12.24
CA SER A 245 15.49 10.77 -11.51
C SER A 245 14.22 9.96 -11.75
N GLN A 246 13.37 9.85 -10.73
CA GLN A 246 12.08 9.20 -10.86
C GLN A 246 11.25 9.84 -11.98
N GLY A 247 10.71 9.00 -12.86
CA GLY A 247 9.74 9.43 -13.86
C GLY A 247 8.31 9.43 -13.32
N THR A 248 7.38 9.95 -14.09
CA THR A 248 5.96 10.00 -13.71
C THR A 248 5.24 8.67 -13.92
N GLY A 249 5.82 7.76 -14.71
CA GLY A 249 5.26 6.46 -15.04
C GLY A 249 5.24 5.50 -13.87
N PHE A 250 4.42 4.46 -13.99
CA PHE A 250 4.22 3.45 -12.97
C PHE A 250 4.60 2.09 -13.51
N THR A 251 5.26 1.29 -12.68
CA THR A 251 5.28 -0.15 -12.94
C THR A 251 3.86 -0.68 -12.88
N ALA A 252 3.52 -1.61 -13.76
CA ALA A 252 2.22 -2.24 -13.75
C ALA A 252 1.89 -2.80 -12.34
N PRO A 253 0.65 -2.62 -11.84
CA PRO A 253 0.28 -3.12 -10.53
C PRO A 253 0.41 -4.64 -10.46
N LYS A 254 0.96 -5.16 -9.36
CA LYS A 254 0.98 -6.59 -9.06
C LYS A 254 -0.44 -7.14 -9.09
N SER A 255 -0.61 -8.36 -9.60
CA SER A 255 -1.92 -9.00 -9.57
C SER A 255 -2.30 -9.39 -8.15
N ILE A 256 -3.49 -8.96 -7.70
CA ILE A 256 -4.02 -9.30 -6.37
C ILE A 256 -4.23 -10.80 -6.25
N ILE A 257 -4.71 -11.44 -7.33
CA ILE A 257 -4.94 -12.89 -7.46
C ILE A 257 -4.13 -13.46 -8.63
N ASN A 258 -3.62 -14.68 -8.48
CA ASN A 258 -2.80 -15.36 -9.47
C ASN A 258 -2.85 -16.86 -9.23
N THR A 259 -2.05 -17.66 -9.95
CA THR A 259 -2.04 -19.12 -9.84
C THR A 259 -1.69 -19.68 -8.45
N LYS A 260 -1.19 -18.86 -7.53
CA LYS A 260 -0.88 -19.22 -6.13
C LYS A 260 -1.81 -18.58 -5.10
N ARG A 261 -2.77 -17.76 -5.56
CA ARG A 261 -3.72 -17.02 -4.74
C ARG A 261 -5.00 -16.87 -5.56
N LEU A 262 -5.83 -17.90 -5.50
CA LEU A 262 -7.05 -18.05 -6.28
C LEU A 262 -8.21 -17.37 -5.57
N GLN A 263 -9.05 -16.67 -6.33
CA GLN A 263 -10.38 -16.27 -5.91
C GLN A 263 -11.36 -16.50 -7.06
N LEU A 264 -12.47 -17.16 -6.74
CA LEU A 264 -13.59 -17.43 -7.65
C LEU A 264 -14.90 -17.10 -6.93
N VAL A 265 -15.93 -16.78 -7.70
CA VAL A 265 -17.25 -16.42 -7.20
C VAL A 265 -18.30 -17.34 -7.81
N VAL A 266 -19.17 -17.88 -6.97
CA VAL A 266 -20.33 -18.66 -7.42
C VAL A 266 -21.60 -17.91 -7.01
N SER A 267 -22.41 -17.55 -8.00
CA SER A 267 -23.62 -16.76 -7.79
C SER A 267 -24.84 -17.53 -8.27
N ALA A 268 -25.96 -17.45 -7.55
CA ALA A 268 -27.22 -18.08 -7.92
C ALA A 268 -28.42 -17.49 -7.16
N ASN A 269 -29.63 -17.95 -7.50
CA ASN A 269 -30.88 -17.53 -6.85
C ASN A 269 -31.52 -18.62 -5.98
N SER A 270 -30.92 -19.80 -5.90
CA SER A 270 -31.40 -20.87 -5.02
C SER A 270 -30.26 -21.78 -4.54
N GLN A 271 -30.51 -22.53 -3.47
CA GLN A 271 -29.57 -23.53 -2.96
C GLN A 271 -29.21 -24.58 -4.03
N VAL A 272 -30.20 -25.06 -4.80
CA VAL A 272 -29.99 -26.08 -5.83
C VAL A 272 -29.07 -25.56 -6.93
N GLU A 273 -29.30 -24.31 -7.36
CA GLU A 273 -28.44 -23.67 -8.35
C GLU A 273 -27.02 -23.43 -7.83
N LEU A 274 -26.84 -23.04 -6.55
CA LEU A 274 -25.50 -22.91 -5.96
C LEU A 274 -24.75 -24.24 -5.98
N ILE A 275 -25.38 -25.35 -5.59
CA ILE A 275 -24.77 -26.69 -5.60
C ILE A 275 -24.39 -27.09 -7.04
N ASN A 276 -25.27 -26.86 -8.00
CA ASN A 276 -24.99 -27.14 -9.40
C ASN A 276 -23.81 -26.31 -9.94
N SER A 277 -23.76 -25.01 -9.63
CA SER A 277 -22.68 -24.12 -10.04
C SER A 277 -21.34 -24.46 -9.37
N LEU A 278 -21.35 -24.90 -8.10
CA LEU A 278 -20.15 -25.46 -7.45
C LEU A 278 -19.64 -26.72 -8.18
N GLY A 279 -20.55 -27.61 -8.58
CA GLY A 279 -20.24 -28.79 -9.38
C GLY A 279 -19.65 -28.45 -10.76
N ALA A 280 -20.25 -27.49 -11.46
CA ALA A 280 -19.75 -27.02 -12.76
C ALA A 280 -18.35 -26.39 -12.65
N LEU A 281 -18.13 -25.57 -11.62
CA LEU A 281 -16.82 -24.98 -11.34
C LEU A 281 -15.76 -26.05 -11.05
N ARG A 282 -16.11 -27.12 -10.33
CA ARG A 282 -15.23 -28.28 -10.12
C ARG A 282 -14.76 -28.87 -11.45
N THR A 283 -15.67 -29.11 -12.38
CA THR A 283 -15.35 -29.68 -13.69
C THR A 283 -14.43 -28.75 -14.49
N GLN A 284 -14.69 -27.44 -14.46
CA GLN A 284 -13.85 -26.44 -15.13
C GLN A 284 -12.43 -26.39 -14.54
N LEU A 285 -12.29 -26.44 -13.21
CA LEU A 285 -10.99 -26.48 -12.53
C LEU A 285 -10.18 -27.73 -12.88
N LEU A 286 -10.82 -28.89 -12.97
CA LEU A 286 -10.15 -30.14 -13.36
C LEU A 286 -9.73 -30.14 -14.84
N ALA A 287 -10.43 -29.38 -15.70
CA ALA A 287 -10.08 -29.23 -17.10
C ALA A 287 -8.96 -28.19 -17.35
N ALA A 288 -8.79 -27.23 -16.44
CA ALA A 288 -7.75 -26.20 -16.50
C ALA A 288 -6.36 -26.77 -16.19
N SER A 289 -5.71 -27.39 -17.19
CA SER A 289 -4.44 -28.11 -17.04
C SER A 289 -3.20 -27.24 -17.14
N THR A 290 -3.34 -25.95 -17.46
CA THR A 290 -2.23 -25.01 -17.62
C THR A 290 -2.42 -23.75 -16.76
N PRO A 291 -1.33 -23.05 -16.36
CA PRO A 291 -1.42 -21.76 -15.68
C PRO A 291 -2.32 -20.75 -16.41
N GLU A 292 -2.19 -20.66 -17.72
CA GLU A 292 -2.98 -19.75 -18.56
C GLU A 292 -4.47 -20.11 -18.55
N SER A 293 -4.83 -21.40 -18.69
CA SER A 293 -6.25 -21.82 -18.64
C SER A 293 -6.88 -21.57 -17.28
N LEU A 294 -6.12 -21.73 -16.18
CA LEU A 294 -6.58 -21.38 -14.84
C LEU A 294 -6.81 -19.87 -14.67
N LEU A 295 -5.88 -19.04 -15.16
CA LEU A 295 -6.01 -17.58 -15.13
C LEU A 295 -7.22 -17.11 -15.95
N ASN A 296 -7.42 -17.67 -17.15
CA ASN A 296 -8.59 -17.40 -17.98
C ASN A 296 -9.89 -17.79 -17.26
N LEU A 297 -9.96 -18.98 -16.64
CA LEU A 297 -11.12 -19.40 -15.86
C LEU A 297 -11.46 -18.41 -14.75
N MET A 298 -10.47 -17.95 -13.98
CA MET A 298 -10.69 -16.96 -12.93
C MET A 298 -11.16 -15.61 -13.50
N ARG A 299 -10.56 -15.16 -14.61
CA ARG A 299 -10.94 -13.90 -15.25
C ARG A 299 -12.38 -13.95 -15.75
N ASP A 300 -12.73 -15.01 -16.47
CA ASP A 300 -14.04 -15.15 -17.10
C ASP A 300 -15.14 -15.32 -16.03
N ASN A 301 -14.83 -16.01 -14.93
CA ASN A 301 -15.70 -16.08 -13.76
C ASN A 301 -16.00 -14.69 -13.15
N LEU A 302 -14.98 -13.85 -12.98
CA LEU A 302 -15.13 -12.51 -12.44
C LEU A 302 -15.81 -11.55 -13.43
N LEU A 303 -15.54 -11.67 -14.73
CA LEU A 303 -16.26 -10.92 -15.77
C LEU A 303 -17.76 -11.27 -15.77
N ALA A 304 -18.09 -12.55 -15.64
CA ALA A 304 -19.48 -12.98 -15.55
C ALA A 304 -20.17 -12.44 -14.29
N PHE A 305 -19.47 -12.39 -13.15
CA PHE A 305 -19.97 -11.77 -11.93
C PHE A 305 -20.20 -10.25 -12.11
N GLU A 306 -19.22 -9.52 -12.64
CA GLU A 306 -19.29 -8.07 -12.85
C GLU A 306 -20.44 -7.68 -13.79
N ALA A 307 -20.69 -8.49 -14.83
CA ALA A 307 -21.77 -8.26 -15.79
C ALA A 307 -23.18 -8.57 -15.24
N SER A 308 -23.29 -9.25 -14.10
CA SER A 308 -24.55 -9.79 -13.59
C SER A 308 -25.04 -9.07 -12.34
N THR A 309 -26.25 -8.53 -12.38
CA THR A 309 -26.85 -7.80 -11.24
C THR A 309 -27.89 -8.61 -10.46
N ASN A 310 -28.35 -9.75 -10.98
CA ASN A 310 -29.59 -10.40 -10.55
C ASN A 310 -29.39 -11.69 -9.73
N TYR A 311 -28.41 -11.72 -8.84
CA TYR A 311 -28.21 -12.85 -7.93
C TYR A 311 -28.59 -12.50 -6.50
N GLU A 312 -29.32 -13.40 -5.85
CA GLU A 312 -29.67 -13.29 -4.43
C GLU A 312 -28.52 -13.80 -3.54
N LEU A 313 -27.89 -14.91 -3.92
CA LEU A 313 -26.89 -15.60 -3.10
C LEU A 313 -25.55 -15.68 -3.83
N VAL A 314 -24.46 -15.39 -3.10
CA VAL A 314 -23.10 -15.43 -3.65
C VAL A 314 -22.13 -16.06 -2.67
N ILE A 315 -21.34 -17.01 -3.16
CA ILE A 315 -20.22 -17.63 -2.46
C ILE A 315 -18.93 -17.04 -3.03
N ALA A 316 -18.05 -16.56 -2.15
CA ALA A 316 -16.67 -16.25 -2.51
C ALA A 316 -15.76 -17.41 -2.08
N LEU A 317 -14.97 -17.94 -3.00
CA LEU A 317 -14.06 -19.06 -2.75
C LEU A 317 -12.62 -18.58 -2.85
N GLN A 318 -11.76 -18.99 -1.91
CA GLN A 318 -10.35 -18.60 -1.86
C GLN A 318 -9.46 -19.80 -1.56
N ALA A 319 -8.37 -19.94 -2.31
CA ALA A 319 -7.41 -21.02 -2.12
C ALA A 319 -6.01 -20.64 -2.64
N THR A 320 -5.00 -21.42 -2.26
CA THR A 320 -3.61 -21.21 -2.70
C THR A 320 -3.20 -22.09 -3.89
N SER A 321 -4.04 -23.04 -4.29
CA SER A 321 -3.85 -23.92 -5.44
C SER A 321 -5.17 -24.52 -5.90
N VAL A 322 -5.18 -25.20 -7.05
CA VAL A 322 -6.37 -25.90 -7.56
C VAL A 322 -6.79 -27.02 -6.60
N GLU A 323 -5.84 -27.77 -6.05
CA GLU A 323 -6.11 -28.84 -5.09
C GLU A 323 -6.78 -28.31 -3.83
N ALA A 324 -6.27 -27.20 -3.30
CA ALA A 324 -6.89 -26.52 -2.16
C ALA A 324 -8.27 -25.96 -2.53
N MET A 325 -8.46 -25.44 -3.75
CA MET A 325 -9.77 -24.96 -4.21
C MET A 325 -10.80 -26.08 -4.29
N LEU A 326 -10.40 -27.28 -4.72
CA LEU A 326 -11.28 -28.45 -4.73
C LEU A 326 -11.73 -28.84 -3.31
N GLN A 327 -10.84 -28.73 -2.31
CA GLN A 327 -11.20 -28.95 -0.90
C GLN A 327 -12.18 -27.88 -0.38
N GLU A 328 -11.99 -26.62 -0.77
CA GLU A 328 -12.89 -25.52 -0.40
C GLU A 328 -14.29 -25.71 -1.03
N LEU A 329 -14.37 -26.21 -2.27
CA LEU A 329 -15.64 -26.58 -2.91
C LEU A 329 -16.37 -27.68 -2.13
N ASP A 330 -15.65 -28.73 -1.73
CA ASP A 330 -16.21 -29.86 -0.97
C ASP A 330 -16.73 -29.38 0.40
N ALA A 331 -15.92 -28.61 1.14
CA ALA A 331 -16.31 -28.06 2.43
C ALA A 331 -17.52 -27.11 2.33
N MET A 332 -17.57 -26.27 1.29
CA MET A 332 -18.68 -25.35 1.07
C MET A 332 -19.96 -26.10 0.73
N ALA A 333 -19.90 -27.07 -0.19
CA ALA A 333 -21.07 -27.87 -0.59
C ALA A 333 -21.65 -28.66 0.58
N GLU A 334 -20.80 -29.21 1.47
CA GLU A 334 -21.23 -29.92 2.67
C GLU A 334 -21.99 -29.02 3.65
N LYS A 335 -21.50 -27.78 3.88
CA LYS A 335 -22.08 -26.85 4.86
C LYS A 335 -23.25 -26.04 4.34
N LEU A 336 -23.39 -25.90 3.03
CA LEU A 336 -24.39 -25.03 2.42
C LEU A 336 -25.83 -25.29 2.91
N PRO A 337 -26.32 -26.55 3.01
CA PRO A 337 -27.70 -26.81 3.43
C PRO A 337 -28.01 -26.32 4.85
N SER A 338 -27.10 -26.56 5.82
CA SER A 338 -27.33 -26.13 7.20
C SER A 338 -27.27 -24.60 7.31
N VAL A 339 -26.29 -23.97 6.65
CA VAL A 339 -26.11 -22.52 6.65
C VAL A 339 -27.35 -21.80 6.10
N ILE A 340 -27.93 -22.30 5.00
CA ILE A 340 -29.16 -21.73 4.44
C ILE A 340 -30.34 -21.94 5.39
N SER A 341 -30.52 -23.16 5.94
CA SER A 341 -31.63 -23.45 6.85
C SER A 341 -31.62 -22.60 8.13
N GLU A 342 -30.42 -22.25 8.61
CA GLU A 342 -30.21 -21.46 9.83
C GLU A 342 -30.13 -19.94 9.55
N ASN A 343 -30.24 -19.51 8.28
CA ASN A 343 -29.94 -18.14 7.85
C ASN A 343 -28.56 -17.65 8.34
N GLY A 344 -27.59 -18.56 8.37
CA GLY A 344 -26.28 -18.36 8.97
C GLY A 344 -25.23 -17.86 7.99
N GLN A 345 -23.98 -18.04 8.41
CA GLN A 345 -22.79 -17.79 7.60
C GLN A 345 -21.76 -18.89 7.81
N TYR A 346 -20.95 -19.14 6.79
CA TYR A 346 -19.83 -20.08 6.84
C TYR A 346 -18.57 -19.44 6.29
N ARG A 347 -17.45 -19.67 6.99
CA ARG A 347 -16.13 -19.14 6.62
C ARG A 347 -15.05 -20.19 6.84
N THR A 348 -14.13 -20.31 5.91
CA THR A 348 -12.97 -21.21 6.04
C THR A 348 -11.73 -20.44 6.49
N PRO A 349 -10.69 -21.12 7.04
CA PRO A 349 -9.43 -20.46 7.36
C PRO A 349 -8.74 -19.81 6.16
N ALA A 350 -8.91 -20.39 4.96
CA ALA A 350 -8.37 -19.87 3.70
C ALA A 350 -9.01 -18.52 3.34
N GLY A 351 -10.30 -18.34 3.65
CA GLY A 351 -11.02 -17.09 3.39
C GLY A 351 -12.28 -17.26 2.54
N SER A 352 -12.62 -18.48 2.12
CA SER A 352 -13.91 -18.73 1.46
C SER A 352 -15.04 -18.37 2.42
N TYR A 353 -16.09 -17.76 1.89
CA TYR A 353 -17.16 -17.18 2.67
C TYR A 353 -18.50 -17.29 1.95
N PHE A 354 -19.53 -17.65 2.71
CA PHE A 354 -20.92 -17.62 2.30
C PHE A 354 -21.80 -17.11 3.44
N THR A 355 -22.80 -16.29 3.11
CA THR A 355 -23.91 -15.93 4.00
C THR A 355 -25.24 -16.21 3.31
N ALA A 356 -26.17 -16.82 4.05
CA ALA A 356 -27.54 -17.02 3.58
C ALA A 356 -28.41 -15.76 3.72
N LYS A 357 -27.92 -14.74 4.44
CA LYS A 357 -28.62 -13.47 4.67
C LYS A 357 -27.72 -12.28 4.32
N PRO A 358 -27.55 -11.95 3.03
CA PRO A 358 -26.78 -10.80 2.61
C PRO A 358 -27.27 -9.49 3.24
N LEU A 359 -26.35 -8.64 3.69
CA LEU A 359 -26.66 -7.41 4.44
C LEU A 359 -26.26 -6.13 3.69
N GLY A 360 -25.51 -6.27 2.59
CA GLY A 360 -24.93 -5.19 1.82
C GLY A 360 -25.67 -4.82 0.55
N ALA A 361 -26.73 -5.56 0.18
CA ALA A 361 -27.52 -5.27 -1.02
C ALA A 361 -28.06 -3.82 -1.00
N PRO A 362 -28.18 -3.13 -2.16
CA PRO A 362 -28.67 -1.74 -2.23
C PRO A 362 -29.99 -1.50 -1.49
N ALA A 363 -30.93 -2.44 -1.56
CA ALA A 363 -32.22 -2.33 -0.88
C ALA A 363 -32.10 -2.33 0.66
N GLN A 364 -31.00 -2.87 1.21
CA GLN A 364 -30.80 -2.99 2.66
C GLN A 364 -30.16 -1.76 3.29
N ASN A 365 -29.42 -0.95 2.51
CA ASN A 365 -28.73 0.28 2.91
C ASN A 365 -28.08 0.20 4.30
N GLY A 366 -27.36 -0.89 4.60
CA GLY A 366 -26.86 -1.19 5.94
C GLY A 366 -25.34 -1.16 6.09
N LEU A 367 -24.60 -0.72 5.08
CA LEU A 367 -23.13 -0.73 5.11
C LEU A 367 -22.61 0.45 5.95
N ALA A 368 -21.80 0.15 6.97
CA ALA A 368 -21.20 1.13 7.85
C ALA A 368 -19.67 1.05 7.81
N PHE A 369 -19.00 2.17 7.58
CA PHE A 369 -17.56 2.28 7.79
C PHE A 369 -17.29 2.63 9.26
N VAL A 370 -16.42 1.86 9.90
CA VAL A 370 -16.04 2.03 11.30
C VAL A 370 -14.56 2.33 11.41
N TYR A 371 -14.23 3.43 12.07
CA TYR A 371 -12.88 3.92 12.18
C TYR A 371 -12.29 3.66 13.57
N PRO A 372 -11.11 3.03 13.70
CA PRO A 372 -10.52 2.71 15.00
C PRO A 372 -9.90 3.91 15.70
N GLY A 373 -9.67 3.76 17.01
CA GLY A 373 -9.00 4.76 17.83
C GLY A 373 -7.48 4.74 17.72
N VAL A 374 -6.83 5.48 18.62
CA VAL A 374 -5.37 5.54 18.67
C VAL A 374 -4.78 4.18 19.08
N ARG A 375 -3.59 3.88 18.54
CA ARG A 375 -2.71 2.73 18.87
C ARG A 375 -3.04 1.39 18.21
N THR A 376 -3.79 1.37 17.11
CA THR A 376 -3.99 0.14 16.34
C THR A 376 -2.87 -0.10 15.30
N VAL A 377 -2.09 0.93 14.98
CA VAL A 377 -0.93 0.84 14.10
C VAL A 377 0.12 -0.13 14.65
N TYR A 378 0.83 -0.80 13.75
CA TYR A 378 1.85 -1.78 14.08
C TYR A 378 3.02 -1.70 13.09
N SER A 379 4.17 -2.23 13.49
CA SER A 379 5.38 -2.25 12.67
C SER A 379 5.15 -2.90 11.31
N ASP A 380 5.68 -2.27 10.26
CA ASP A 380 5.65 -2.74 8.88
C ASP A 380 4.23 -2.91 8.26
N MET A 381 3.19 -2.29 8.82
CA MET A 381 1.86 -2.25 8.19
C MET A 381 1.92 -1.65 6.77
N PHE A 382 1.14 -2.20 5.84
CA PHE A 382 1.01 -1.71 4.46
C PHE A 382 2.30 -1.66 3.66
N SER A 383 3.31 -2.44 4.05
CA SER A 383 4.63 -2.44 3.44
C SER A 383 4.64 -2.88 1.98
N GLU A 384 3.61 -3.60 1.53
CA GLU A 384 3.53 -4.13 0.17
C GLU A 384 2.36 -3.56 -0.67
N LEU A 385 1.42 -2.84 -0.05
CA LEU A 385 0.18 -2.37 -0.71
C LEU A 385 0.47 -1.47 -1.92
N HIS A 386 1.55 -0.68 -1.88
CA HIS A 386 1.95 0.20 -2.99
C HIS A 386 2.26 -0.56 -4.27
N GLY A 387 2.70 -1.82 -4.17
CA GLY A 387 2.96 -2.66 -5.33
C GLY A 387 1.68 -3.11 -6.04
N TYR A 388 0.55 -3.11 -5.35
CA TYR A 388 -0.76 -3.49 -5.88
C TYR A 388 -1.61 -2.27 -6.27
N PHE A 389 -1.38 -1.12 -5.64
CA PHE A 389 -2.13 0.12 -5.89
C PHE A 389 -1.19 1.33 -6.11
N PRO A 390 -0.29 1.28 -7.13
CA PRO A 390 0.72 2.32 -7.32
C PRO A 390 0.12 3.70 -7.66
N SER A 391 -0.98 3.72 -8.42
CA SER A 391 -1.70 4.95 -8.80
C SER A 391 -2.31 5.65 -7.59
N LEU A 392 -2.90 4.88 -6.67
CA LEU A 392 -3.43 5.40 -5.41
C LEU A 392 -2.32 6.02 -4.56
N TYR A 393 -1.21 5.32 -4.36
CA TYR A 393 -0.07 5.86 -3.58
C TYR A 393 0.47 7.16 -4.18
N ALA A 394 0.62 7.25 -5.50
CA ALA A 394 1.08 8.50 -6.11
C ALA A 394 0.03 9.61 -6.14
N GLN A 395 -1.26 9.29 -6.09
CA GLN A 395 -2.26 10.30 -5.79
C GLN A 395 -2.05 10.86 -4.38
N LEU A 396 -1.90 9.99 -3.37
CA LEU A 396 -1.69 10.41 -1.99
C LEU A 396 -0.40 11.25 -1.81
N GLU A 397 0.67 10.91 -2.54
CA GLU A 397 1.89 11.74 -2.56
C GLU A 397 1.70 13.14 -3.15
N ARG A 398 0.78 13.29 -4.11
CA ARG A 398 0.45 14.59 -4.71
C ARG A 398 -0.47 15.40 -3.80
N GLU A 399 -1.31 14.73 -3.01
CA GLU A 399 -2.25 15.36 -2.09
C GLU A 399 -1.57 15.81 -0.77
N GLY A 400 -0.48 15.17 -0.35
CA GLY A 400 0.23 15.58 0.85
C GLY A 400 1.53 14.82 1.14
N ASP A 401 2.07 15.05 2.34
CA ASP A 401 3.27 14.37 2.82
C ASP A 401 2.93 12.93 3.28
N LEU A 402 3.02 12.00 2.34
CA LEU A 402 2.75 10.58 2.57
C LEU A 402 3.70 9.97 3.61
N LYS A 403 4.96 10.45 3.69
CA LYS A 403 5.94 9.98 4.67
C LYS A 403 5.49 10.33 6.08
N SER A 404 5.11 11.58 6.30
CA SER A 404 4.61 12.03 7.60
C SER A 404 3.26 11.41 7.94
N MET A 405 2.37 11.24 6.95
CA MET A 405 1.06 10.64 7.15
C MET A 405 1.13 9.22 7.75
N PHE A 406 2.11 8.41 7.32
CA PHE A 406 2.33 7.08 7.89
C PHE A 406 3.32 7.03 9.04
N GLN A 407 3.90 8.16 9.47
CA GLN A 407 5.04 8.16 10.40
C GLN A 407 6.10 7.14 9.98
N ALA A 408 6.45 7.17 8.70
CA ALA A 408 7.17 6.10 8.03
C ALA A 408 8.47 5.71 8.75
N ASP A 409 9.23 6.69 9.25
CA ASP A 409 10.50 6.43 9.93
C ASP A 409 10.34 5.56 11.19
N SER A 410 9.20 5.61 11.86
CA SER A 410 8.89 4.80 13.04
C SER A 410 8.17 3.49 12.70
N ILE A 411 7.17 3.54 11.80
CA ILE A 411 6.40 2.34 11.39
C ILE A 411 7.30 1.31 10.68
N TYR A 412 8.22 1.80 9.85
CA TYR A 412 9.14 0.99 9.05
C TYR A 412 10.53 0.88 9.69
N HIS A 413 10.65 1.22 10.98
CA HIS A 413 11.88 1.05 11.73
C HIS A 413 12.20 -0.43 11.95
N LEU A 414 13.48 -0.78 11.92
CA LEU A 414 13.94 -2.17 12.05
C LEU A 414 13.68 -2.76 13.45
N ASP A 415 13.83 -1.94 14.49
CA ASP A 415 13.41 -2.30 15.85
C ASP A 415 11.88 -2.23 15.99
N PRO A 416 11.18 -3.36 16.13
CA PRO A 416 9.72 -3.40 16.24
C PRO A 416 9.18 -2.74 17.52
N LYS A 417 10.05 -2.33 18.45
CA LYS A 417 9.66 -1.57 19.65
C LYS A 417 9.45 -0.08 19.38
N VAL A 418 9.99 0.45 18.27
CA VAL A 418 9.90 1.89 17.96
C VAL A 418 8.47 2.30 17.64
N ALA A 419 7.79 1.58 16.74
CA ALA A 419 6.41 1.93 16.35
C ALA A 419 5.42 1.95 17.55
N PRO A 420 5.40 0.94 18.45
CA PRO A 420 4.54 0.98 19.64
C PRO A 420 4.91 2.06 20.66
N ALA A 421 6.14 2.57 20.65
CA ALA A 421 6.66 3.55 21.59
C ALA A 421 6.54 5.01 21.09
N MET A 422 6.01 5.22 19.89
CA MET A 422 5.74 6.56 19.33
C MET A 422 4.94 7.44 20.30
N ALA A 423 5.15 8.75 20.20
CA ALA A 423 4.36 9.74 20.94
C ALA A 423 2.89 9.68 20.51
N LEU A 424 2.00 10.26 21.33
CA LEU A 424 0.56 10.21 21.08
C LEU A 424 0.19 10.85 19.73
N GLY A 425 0.76 12.01 19.42
CA GLY A 425 0.53 12.70 18.14
C GLY A 425 0.93 11.85 16.94
N ASP A 426 2.10 11.21 16.98
CA ASP A 426 2.57 10.34 15.89
C ASP A 426 1.68 9.11 15.72
N LEU A 427 1.29 8.46 16.83
CA LEU A 427 0.32 7.35 16.81
C LEU A 427 -1.02 7.77 16.21
N ALA A 428 -1.47 9.00 16.50
CA ALA A 428 -2.71 9.54 15.96
C ALA A 428 -2.59 9.81 14.45
N ILE A 429 -1.51 10.45 14.02
CA ILE A 429 -1.24 10.73 12.59
C ILE A 429 -1.19 9.42 11.80
N ALA A 430 -0.43 8.43 12.25
CA ALA A 430 -0.33 7.14 11.57
C ALA A 430 -1.67 6.39 11.53
N GLY A 431 -2.48 6.48 12.59
CA GLY A 431 -3.81 5.88 12.66
C GLY A 431 -4.81 6.51 11.69
N VAL A 432 -4.85 7.85 11.62
CA VAL A 432 -5.65 8.60 10.64
C VAL A 432 -5.16 8.28 9.22
N GLY A 433 -3.85 8.29 8.98
CA GLY A 433 -3.25 7.96 7.68
C GLY A 433 -3.59 6.56 7.19
N SER A 434 -3.57 5.58 8.10
CA SER A 434 -4.00 4.20 7.82
C SER A 434 -5.46 4.11 7.38
N SER A 435 -6.33 4.80 8.13
CA SER A 435 -7.76 4.86 7.86
C SER A 435 -8.07 5.56 6.53
N TYR A 436 -7.33 6.63 6.24
CA TYR A 436 -7.42 7.37 4.99
C TYR A 436 -7.05 6.48 3.80
N LEU A 437 -5.87 5.83 3.83
CA LEU A 437 -5.45 4.90 2.78
C LEU A 437 -6.49 3.82 2.49
N LEU A 438 -6.97 3.13 3.53
CA LEU A 438 -7.93 2.03 3.36
C LEU A 438 -9.31 2.52 2.87
N THR A 439 -9.73 3.71 3.29
CA THR A 439 -10.97 4.33 2.77
C THR A 439 -10.82 4.66 1.28
N GLN A 440 -9.72 5.33 0.91
CA GLN A 440 -9.47 5.69 -0.49
C GLN A 440 -9.33 4.43 -1.36
N LEU A 441 -8.70 3.38 -0.84
CA LEU A 441 -8.61 2.08 -1.50
C LEU A 441 -9.99 1.49 -1.82
N LEU A 442 -10.87 1.35 -0.82
CA LEU A 442 -12.19 0.76 -1.03
C LEU A 442 -13.08 1.64 -1.94
N VAL A 443 -13.05 2.96 -1.75
CA VAL A 443 -13.90 3.89 -2.50
C VAL A 443 -13.43 4.03 -3.95
N LYS A 444 -12.12 4.20 -4.20
CA LYS A 444 -11.61 4.51 -5.54
C LYS A 444 -11.31 3.27 -6.37
N GLU A 445 -10.77 2.22 -5.77
CA GLU A 445 -10.38 1.01 -6.53
C GLU A 445 -11.53 0.00 -6.61
N PHE A 446 -12.35 -0.10 -5.56
CA PHE A 446 -13.43 -1.09 -5.48
C PHE A 446 -14.84 -0.48 -5.52
N THR A 447 -14.97 0.84 -5.62
CA THR A 447 -16.27 1.55 -5.70
C THR A 447 -17.21 1.28 -4.52
N ILE A 448 -16.66 0.94 -3.36
CA ILE A 448 -17.45 0.66 -2.15
C ILE A 448 -17.71 1.97 -1.41
N THR A 449 -18.97 2.36 -1.29
CA THR A 449 -19.40 3.55 -0.56
C THR A 449 -20.29 3.18 0.63
N PRO A 450 -20.06 3.75 1.83
CA PRO A 450 -20.87 3.43 3.00
C PRO A 450 -22.22 4.16 2.99
N ASN A 451 -23.21 3.62 3.69
CA ASN A 451 -24.43 4.33 4.07
C ASN A 451 -24.27 5.06 5.41
N PHE A 452 -23.42 4.51 6.29
CA PHE A 452 -23.13 5.06 7.61
C PHE A 452 -21.63 5.16 7.85
N ALA A 453 -21.22 6.12 8.65
CA ALA A 453 -19.86 6.19 9.13
C ALA A 453 -19.84 6.53 10.63
N LEU A 454 -18.94 5.88 11.36
CA LEU A 454 -18.77 6.09 12.80
C LEU A 454 -17.32 5.88 13.23
N GLY A 455 -16.92 6.59 14.28
CA GLY A 455 -15.55 6.57 14.79
C GLY A 455 -15.47 6.16 16.25
N TYR A 456 -14.51 5.29 16.58
CA TYR A 456 -14.08 5.02 17.95
C TYR A 456 -13.03 6.06 18.34
N SER A 457 -13.31 6.96 19.30
CA SER A 457 -12.34 7.97 19.78
C SER A 457 -11.77 8.81 18.61
N MET A 458 -10.45 8.88 18.46
CA MET A 458 -9.74 9.46 17.30
C MET A 458 -10.31 9.04 15.93
N GLY A 459 -10.91 7.85 15.83
CA GLY A 459 -11.58 7.38 14.63
C GLY A 459 -12.64 8.34 14.09
N GLU A 460 -13.21 9.21 14.92
CA GLU A 460 -14.14 10.25 14.46
C GLU A 460 -13.43 11.28 13.57
N ALA A 461 -12.22 11.72 13.93
CA ALA A 461 -11.41 12.57 13.06
C ALA A 461 -10.99 11.83 11.78
N SER A 462 -10.63 10.54 11.87
CA SER A 462 -10.32 9.71 10.71
C SER A 462 -11.49 9.63 9.73
N MET A 463 -12.71 9.49 10.23
CA MET A 463 -13.94 9.44 9.44
C MET A 463 -14.12 10.70 8.59
N TRP A 464 -14.04 11.88 9.22
CA TRP A 464 -14.18 13.17 8.54
C TRP A 464 -13.07 13.43 7.52
N ALA A 465 -11.83 13.09 7.87
CA ALA A 465 -10.69 13.19 6.97
C ALA A 465 -10.83 12.30 5.73
N SER A 466 -11.41 11.10 5.88
CA SER A 466 -11.40 10.07 4.84
C SER A 466 -12.58 10.11 3.87
N LEU A 467 -13.71 10.68 4.29
CA LEU A 467 -14.97 10.64 3.53
C LEU A 467 -15.29 11.93 2.79
N GLY A 468 -14.28 12.74 2.47
CA GLY A 468 -14.45 13.94 1.64
C GLY A 468 -15.24 15.06 2.32
N VAL A 469 -15.12 15.19 3.65
CA VAL A 469 -15.74 16.30 4.39
C VAL A 469 -14.79 17.48 4.52
N TRP A 470 -13.51 17.25 4.85
CA TRP A 470 -12.50 18.31 4.93
C TRP A 470 -11.80 18.58 3.59
N LYS A 471 -11.47 19.86 3.36
CA LYS A 471 -10.80 20.31 2.14
C LYS A 471 -9.34 19.85 2.05
N GLU A 472 -8.58 20.08 3.12
CA GLU A 472 -7.14 19.81 3.18
C GLU A 472 -6.78 19.05 4.48
N PRO A 473 -7.22 17.79 4.64
CA PRO A 473 -7.02 17.02 5.86
C PRO A 473 -5.53 16.82 6.21
N HIS A 474 -4.64 16.82 5.21
CA HIS A 474 -3.18 16.69 5.42
C HIS A 474 -2.56 17.84 6.22
N THR A 475 -3.20 19.01 6.27
CA THR A 475 -2.72 20.15 7.07
C THR A 475 -2.76 19.89 8.58
N LEU A 476 -3.57 18.91 9.02
CA LEU A 476 -3.62 18.50 10.42
C LEU A 476 -2.37 17.72 10.86
N ILE A 477 -1.56 17.20 9.93
CA ILE A 477 -0.36 16.41 10.27
C ILE A 477 0.63 17.26 11.08
N GLU A 478 1.04 18.41 10.55
CA GLU A 478 2.01 19.28 11.23
C GLU A 478 1.44 19.90 12.51
N LYS A 479 0.14 20.25 12.47
CA LYS A 479 -0.57 20.73 13.67
C LYS A 479 -0.56 19.67 14.78
N THR A 480 -0.86 18.41 14.46
CA THR A 480 -0.89 17.32 15.46
C THR A 480 0.48 17.04 16.06
N LYS A 481 1.57 17.22 15.29
CA LYS A 481 2.94 17.06 15.81
C LYS A 481 3.34 18.14 16.81
N THR A 482 2.86 19.36 16.62
CA THR A 482 3.39 20.56 17.31
C THR A 482 2.45 21.14 18.35
N ASP A 483 1.15 20.89 18.24
CA ASP A 483 0.15 21.51 19.10
C ASP A 483 0.27 21.02 20.57
N PRO A 484 0.20 21.95 21.56
CA PRO A 484 0.18 21.61 22.98
C PRO A 484 -0.86 20.56 23.37
N LEU A 485 -1.98 20.48 22.64
CA LEU A 485 -3.03 19.48 22.86
C LEU A 485 -2.45 18.07 22.89
N PHE A 486 -1.64 17.68 21.90
CA PHE A 486 -1.11 16.31 21.76
C PHE A 486 0.28 16.10 22.38
N THR A 487 0.92 17.16 22.84
CA THR A 487 2.30 17.11 23.38
C THR A 487 2.32 17.26 24.90
N SER A 488 1.41 18.05 25.48
CA SER A 488 1.48 18.42 26.91
C SER A 488 0.14 18.50 27.64
N ALA A 489 -0.98 18.80 26.95
CA ALA A 489 -2.27 19.01 27.61
C ALA A 489 -2.88 17.72 28.14
N ILE A 490 -3.00 16.74 27.25
CA ILE A 490 -3.61 15.42 27.53
C ILE A 490 -2.59 14.28 27.51
N SER A 491 -1.30 14.56 27.35
CA SER A 491 -0.19 13.60 27.49
C SER A 491 1.05 14.33 28.02
N GLY A 492 2.16 13.61 28.22
CA GLY A 492 3.38 14.23 28.73
C GLY A 492 3.18 14.82 30.13
N LYS A 493 3.21 16.15 30.25
CA LYS A 493 3.00 16.87 31.53
C LYS A 493 1.56 16.90 32.02
N LEU A 494 0.59 16.52 31.19
CA LEU A 494 -0.84 16.48 31.52
C LEU A 494 -1.35 17.81 32.10
N THR A 495 -1.07 18.94 31.43
CA THR A 495 -1.39 20.27 31.96
C THR A 495 -2.89 20.47 32.21
N ALA A 496 -3.77 19.82 31.43
CA ALA A 496 -5.21 19.81 31.66
C ALA A 496 -5.56 19.12 33.00
N VAL A 497 -4.91 18.00 33.29
CA VAL A 497 -5.07 17.28 34.57
C VAL A 497 -4.53 18.10 35.73
N ARG A 498 -3.35 18.72 35.58
CA ARG A 498 -2.79 19.61 36.62
C ARG A 498 -3.74 20.75 36.94
N LYS A 499 -4.31 21.40 35.92
CA LYS A 499 -5.31 22.46 36.08
C LYS A 499 -6.56 21.95 36.82
N ALA A 500 -7.12 20.81 36.40
CA ALA A 500 -8.30 20.22 37.02
C ALA A 500 -8.06 19.81 38.49
N TRP A 501 -6.84 19.36 38.81
CA TRP A 501 -6.44 18.96 40.17
C TRP A 501 -5.84 20.12 40.99
N GLN A 502 -5.81 21.33 40.43
CA GLN A 502 -5.25 22.53 41.06
C GLN A 502 -3.78 22.37 41.49
N LEU A 503 -2.98 21.67 40.67
CA LEU A 503 -1.56 21.46 40.87
C LEU A 503 -0.74 22.53 40.13
N ASP A 504 0.36 22.97 40.76
CA ASP A 504 1.32 23.89 40.15
C ASP A 504 2.49 23.14 39.47
N ASN A 505 3.52 23.85 39.01
CA ASN A 505 4.68 23.23 38.36
C ASN A 505 5.72 22.64 39.34
N ASN A 506 5.60 22.92 40.64
CA ASN A 506 6.48 22.43 41.69
C ASN A 506 5.95 21.16 42.35
N ASP A 507 4.64 20.88 42.22
CA ASP A 507 4.04 19.62 42.62
C ASP A 507 4.66 18.43 41.87
N ALA A 508 4.64 17.25 42.50
CA ALA A 508 5.17 16.03 41.92
C ALA A 508 4.54 15.69 40.55
N ASP A 509 5.29 14.93 39.74
CA ASP A 509 4.78 14.44 38.47
C ASP A 509 3.58 13.50 38.67
N ILE A 510 2.60 13.61 37.77
CA ILE A 510 1.42 12.76 37.79
C ILE A 510 1.79 11.38 37.22
N VAL A 511 1.70 10.35 38.05
CA VAL A 511 1.76 8.95 37.58
C VAL A 511 0.39 8.55 37.04
N TRP A 512 0.19 8.78 35.75
CA TRP A 512 -1.05 8.46 35.04
C TRP A 512 -0.98 7.09 34.37
N ASN A 513 -2.05 6.29 34.51
CA ASN A 513 -2.16 5.02 33.82
C ASN A 513 -3.62 4.70 33.45
N SER A 514 -3.80 3.68 32.60
CA SER A 514 -5.10 3.18 32.16
C SER A 514 -5.16 1.66 32.29
N PHE A 515 -6.33 1.13 32.64
CA PHE A 515 -6.57 -0.29 32.86
C PHE A 515 -7.81 -0.75 32.12
N VAL A 516 -7.67 -1.80 31.30
CA VAL A 516 -8.82 -2.53 30.74
C VAL A 516 -9.32 -3.50 31.82
N VAL A 517 -10.58 -3.39 32.20
CA VAL A 517 -11.21 -4.23 33.23
C VAL A 517 -12.44 -4.92 32.65
N ARG A 518 -12.60 -6.21 32.98
CA ARG A 518 -13.81 -6.96 32.64
C ARG A 518 -14.91 -6.70 33.68
N SER A 519 -15.69 -5.67 33.45
CA SER A 519 -16.81 -5.23 34.28
C SER A 519 -17.76 -4.38 33.44
N PRO A 520 -19.09 -4.45 33.68
CA PRO A 520 -20.00 -3.41 33.22
C PRO A 520 -19.69 -2.07 33.91
N ALA A 521 -20.22 -0.98 33.36
CA ALA A 521 -20.00 0.40 33.83
C ALA A 521 -20.59 0.65 35.23
N ALA A 522 -21.84 0.22 35.49
CA ALA A 522 -22.56 0.58 36.71
C ALA A 522 -21.84 0.27 38.04
N PRO A 523 -21.18 -0.90 38.24
CA PRO A 523 -20.38 -1.14 39.44
C PRO A 523 -19.17 -0.23 39.59
N ILE A 524 -18.57 0.22 38.48
CA ILE A 524 -17.44 1.15 38.49
C ILE A 524 -17.96 2.53 38.90
N GLU A 525 -19.01 3.02 38.23
CA GLU A 525 -19.62 4.32 38.49
C GLU A 525 -20.05 4.50 39.94
N ALA A 526 -20.64 3.46 40.54
CA ALA A 526 -21.04 3.48 41.94
C ALA A 526 -19.89 3.71 42.93
N LEU A 527 -18.65 3.38 42.55
CA LEU A 527 -17.46 3.52 43.39
C LEU A 527 -16.61 4.75 43.04
N LEU A 528 -16.74 5.31 41.85
CA LEU A 528 -15.95 6.49 41.41
C LEU A 528 -15.98 7.67 42.38
N PRO A 529 -17.09 8.00 43.09
CA PRO A 529 -17.09 9.11 44.05
C PRO A 529 -16.06 8.98 45.18
N GLU A 530 -15.57 7.78 45.47
CA GLU A 530 -14.52 7.53 46.47
C GLU A 530 -13.10 7.72 45.92
N PHE A 531 -12.94 7.82 44.59
CA PHE A 531 -11.66 7.88 43.88
C PHE A 531 -11.65 9.08 42.92
N PRO A 532 -11.51 10.32 43.42
CA PRO A 532 -11.69 11.55 42.64
C PRO A 532 -10.71 11.73 41.46
N HIS A 533 -9.61 10.96 41.44
CA HIS A 533 -8.60 10.97 40.39
C HIS A 533 -8.59 9.68 39.55
N ALA A 534 -9.62 8.84 39.67
CA ALA A 534 -9.89 7.74 38.76
C ALA A 534 -11.15 8.05 37.95
N TYR A 535 -11.14 7.69 36.67
CA TYR A 535 -12.21 8.01 35.73
C TYR A 535 -12.61 6.77 34.93
N LEU A 536 -13.91 6.61 34.67
CA LEU A 536 -14.40 5.70 33.64
C LEU A 536 -14.22 6.38 32.28
N ALA A 537 -13.20 5.96 31.53
CA ALA A 537 -12.84 6.61 30.28
C ALA A 537 -13.59 6.03 29.08
N ILE A 538 -13.77 4.70 29.03
CA ILE A 538 -14.38 4.02 27.88
C ILE A 538 -15.27 2.88 28.34
N ILE A 539 -16.45 2.74 27.73
CA ILE A 539 -17.38 1.61 27.84
C ILE A 539 -17.39 0.85 26.51
N GLN A 540 -17.10 -0.45 26.53
CA GLN A 540 -16.94 -1.27 25.31
C GLN A 540 -17.33 -2.74 25.56
N GLY A 541 -18.64 -2.99 25.61
CA GLY A 541 -19.26 -4.30 25.85
C GLY A 541 -19.09 -4.75 27.30
N ASP A 542 -18.56 -5.96 27.48
CA ASP A 542 -18.32 -6.54 28.81
C ASP A 542 -17.02 -6.07 29.47
N THR A 543 -16.37 -5.07 28.85
CA THR A 543 -15.15 -4.44 29.35
C THR A 543 -15.27 -2.93 29.39
N CYS A 544 -14.58 -2.32 30.35
CA CYS A 544 -14.42 -0.87 30.46
C CYS A 544 -12.93 -0.50 30.52
N VAL A 545 -12.60 0.76 30.24
CA VAL A 545 -11.28 1.33 30.48
C VAL A 545 -11.39 2.35 31.61
N ILE A 546 -10.62 2.14 32.67
CA ILE A 546 -10.44 3.10 33.75
C ILE A 546 -9.12 3.82 33.50
N ALA A 547 -9.08 5.14 33.64
CA ALA A 547 -7.86 5.93 33.50
C ALA A 547 -7.78 7.00 34.60
N GLY A 548 -6.57 7.38 34.99
CA GLY A 548 -6.37 8.37 36.05
C GLY A 548 -5.04 8.22 36.77
N CYS A 549 -5.00 8.71 38.01
CA CYS A 549 -3.93 8.44 38.96
C CYS A 549 -3.78 6.92 39.13
N GLU A 550 -2.59 6.38 38.90
CA GLU A 550 -2.35 4.94 38.93
C GLU A 550 -2.74 4.32 40.28
N THR A 551 -2.40 4.98 41.38
CA THR A 551 -2.73 4.51 42.74
C THR A 551 -4.23 4.37 42.93
N GLN A 552 -5.00 5.43 42.66
CA GLN A 552 -6.45 5.39 42.83
C GLN A 552 -7.13 4.42 41.87
N CYS A 553 -6.65 4.29 40.63
CA CYS A 553 -7.16 3.28 39.71
C CYS A 553 -6.97 1.86 40.26
N ARG A 554 -5.80 1.57 40.86
CA ARG A 554 -5.51 0.27 41.48
C ARG A 554 -6.35 0.01 42.73
N GLU A 555 -6.57 1.02 43.55
CA GLU A 555 -7.45 0.94 44.73
C GLU A 555 -8.91 0.69 44.34
N LEU A 556 -9.41 1.39 43.31
CA LEU A 556 -10.73 1.15 42.72
C LEU A 556 -10.87 -0.29 42.22
N LEU A 557 -9.87 -0.80 41.48
CA LEU A 557 -9.85 -2.19 41.00
C LEU A 557 -9.84 -3.21 42.16
N ALA A 558 -9.08 -2.93 43.22
CA ALA A 558 -9.04 -3.75 44.42
C ALA A 558 -10.40 -3.77 45.13
N LYS A 559 -11.05 -2.61 45.24
CA LYS A 559 -12.39 -2.47 45.83
C LYS A 559 -13.47 -3.18 45.00
N LEU A 560 -13.37 -3.09 43.67
CA LEU A 560 -14.20 -3.84 42.72
C LEU A 560 -13.96 -5.37 42.78
N LYS A 561 -12.84 -5.80 43.37
CA LYS A 561 -12.36 -7.20 43.34
C LYS A 561 -12.20 -7.71 41.91
N LYS A 562 -11.72 -6.85 41.02
CA LYS A 562 -11.50 -7.16 39.60
C LYS A 562 -10.04 -6.96 39.23
N ARG A 563 -9.53 -7.80 38.34
CA ARG A 563 -8.21 -7.61 37.73
C ARG A 563 -8.32 -6.64 36.56
N GLY A 564 -7.57 -5.55 36.62
CA GLY A 564 -7.32 -4.67 35.47
C GLY A 564 -6.05 -5.08 34.74
N ILE A 565 -6.09 -5.11 33.41
CA ILE A 565 -4.91 -5.26 32.56
C ILE A 565 -4.42 -3.86 32.23
N ALA A 566 -3.19 -3.52 32.64
CA ALA A 566 -2.60 -2.22 32.33
C ALA A 566 -2.49 -2.06 30.80
N ALA A 567 -3.14 -1.04 30.26
CA ALA A 567 -3.04 -0.66 28.86
C ALA A 567 -1.95 0.40 28.63
N ASN A 568 -1.40 0.98 29.71
CA ASN A 568 -0.30 1.96 29.67
C ASN A 568 -0.56 3.12 28.71
N ARG A 569 -1.82 3.55 28.59
CA ARG A 569 -2.20 4.74 27.82
C ARG A 569 -1.97 5.95 28.74
N VAL A 570 -0.88 6.66 28.50
CA VAL A 570 -0.52 7.88 29.23
C VAL A 570 -1.23 9.07 28.59
N THR A 571 -2.56 9.03 28.57
CA THR A 571 -3.38 10.12 28.06
C THR A 571 -4.66 10.32 28.86
N ALA A 572 -5.04 11.58 29.03
CA ALA A 572 -6.24 12.01 29.75
C ALA A 572 -7.50 12.16 28.87
N MET A 573 -7.46 11.75 27.59
CA MET A 573 -8.66 11.72 26.73
C MET A 573 -9.79 10.91 27.38
N HIS A 574 -11.02 11.34 27.12
CA HIS A 574 -12.25 10.74 27.64
C HIS A 574 -12.39 10.77 29.16
N THR A 575 -11.73 11.72 29.83
CA THR A 575 -11.83 11.91 31.29
C THR A 575 -12.25 13.32 31.61
N ALA A 576 -12.86 13.54 32.78
CA ALA A 576 -13.33 14.86 33.20
C ALA A 576 -12.27 15.98 33.07
N PRO A 577 -10.98 15.78 33.40
CA PRO A 577 -9.95 16.79 33.16
C PRO A 577 -9.77 17.23 31.69
N ALA A 578 -10.09 16.40 30.71
CA ALA A 578 -9.99 16.78 29.30
C ALA A 578 -11.00 17.88 28.91
N MET A 579 -12.06 18.10 29.70
CA MET A 579 -13.00 19.20 29.47
C MET A 579 -12.35 20.59 29.54
N GLU A 580 -11.21 20.72 30.24
CA GLU A 580 -10.43 21.96 30.24
C GLU A 580 -9.91 22.36 28.85
N GLU A 581 -9.81 21.38 27.95
CA GLU A 581 -9.29 21.55 26.59
C GLU A 581 -10.40 21.57 25.52
N HIS A 582 -11.68 21.46 25.91
CA HIS A 582 -12.79 21.33 24.94
C HIS A 582 -12.78 22.42 23.86
N GLY A 583 -12.66 23.69 24.26
CA GLY A 583 -12.59 24.81 23.31
C GLY A 583 -11.33 24.78 22.43
N ASN A 584 -10.20 24.29 22.95
CA ASN A 584 -8.96 24.15 22.18
C ASN A 584 -9.10 23.02 21.13
N VAL A 585 -9.77 21.92 21.48
CA VAL A 585 -10.09 20.81 20.56
C VAL A 585 -11.03 21.30 19.45
N GLU A 586 -12.08 22.05 19.80
CA GLU A 586 -12.99 22.65 18.83
C GLU A 586 -12.24 23.59 17.87
N GLN A 587 -11.38 24.46 18.38
CA GLN A 587 -10.55 25.33 17.55
C GLN A 587 -9.60 24.53 16.63
N PHE A 588 -8.99 23.47 17.14
CA PHE A 588 -8.07 22.61 16.39
C PHE A 588 -8.75 21.95 15.19
N TYR A 589 -9.95 21.38 15.40
CA TYR A 589 -10.70 20.65 14.37
C TYR A 589 -11.66 21.48 13.54
N ASN A 590 -11.76 22.78 13.78
CA ASN A 590 -12.52 23.70 12.93
C ASN A 590 -11.82 23.90 11.58
N GLN A 591 -12.02 22.93 10.68
CA GLN A 591 -11.41 22.86 9.37
C GLN A 591 -12.38 23.30 8.26
N PRO A 592 -11.89 23.93 7.17
CA PRO A 592 -12.70 24.19 5.99
C PRO A 592 -13.26 22.91 5.39
N LEU A 593 -14.55 22.94 5.06
CA LEU A 593 -15.24 21.84 4.41
C LEU A 593 -15.02 21.84 2.89
N GLN A 594 -15.26 20.70 2.25
CA GLN A 594 -15.35 20.60 0.80
C GLN A 594 -16.55 21.40 0.27
N ASP A 595 -16.44 21.92 -0.95
CA ASP A 595 -17.52 22.68 -1.61
C ASP A 595 -18.76 21.78 -1.86
N SER A 596 -18.54 20.49 -2.07
CA SER A 596 -19.58 19.47 -2.21
C SER A 596 -19.37 18.38 -1.16
N LEU A 597 -20.28 18.32 -0.20
CA LEU A 597 -20.25 17.34 0.90
C LEU A 597 -21.06 16.08 0.56
N PRO A 598 -20.68 14.89 1.08
CA PRO A 598 -21.45 13.66 0.88
C PRO A 598 -22.87 13.78 1.42
N ILE A 599 -23.87 13.48 0.58
CA ILE A 599 -25.29 13.54 0.94
C ILE A 599 -25.87 12.18 1.36
N ASP A 600 -25.30 11.08 0.85
CA ASP A 600 -25.81 9.72 1.04
C ASP A 600 -25.22 8.99 2.25
N ILE A 601 -24.32 9.67 2.99
CA ILE A 601 -23.67 9.13 4.19
C ILE A 601 -24.31 9.75 5.44
N LYS A 602 -24.67 8.90 6.39
CA LYS A 602 -25.05 9.30 7.75
C LYS A 602 -23.85 9.17 8.67
N PHE A 603 -23.39 10.30 9.22
CA PHE A 603 -22.30 10.33 10.19
C PHE A 603 -22.87 10.21 11.61
N ILE A 604 -22.35 9.26 12.37
CA ILE A 604 -22.79 8.95 13.74
C ILE A 604 -21.62 9.19 14.69
N SER A 605 -21.82 10.13 15.62
CA SER A 605 -20.83 10.49 16.63
C SER A 605 -21.07 9.77 17.95
N ALA A 606 -20.00 9.46 18.67
CA ALA A 606 -20.06 8.87 20.00
C ALA A 606 -20.57 9.85 21.06
N ALA A 607 -20.36 11.16 20.88
CA ALA A 607 -20.85 12.21 21.78
C ALA A 607 -22.38 12.39 21.75
N SER A 608 -23.02 11.86 20.72
CA SER A 608 -24.40 12.12 20.38
C SER A 608 -25.09 10.82 20.01
N ALA A 609 -25.12 9.86 20.95
CA ALA A 609 -25.63 8.51 20.72
C ALA A 609 -27.07 8.47 20.17
N ASP A 610 -27.87 9.55 20.25
CA ASP A 610 -29.19 9.64 19.62
C ASP A 610 -29.31 10.67 18.48
N SER A 611 -28.22 11.38 18.13
CA SER A 611 -28.25 12.44 17.11
C SER A 611 -27.38 12.09 15.89
N THR A 612 -27.98 12.22 14.71
CA THR A 612 -27.32 11.93 13.42
C THR A 612 -27.02 13.23 12.71
N VAL A 613 -25.84 13.34 12.11
CA VAL A 613 -25.56 14.43 11.18
C VAL A 613 -25.52 13.86 9.76
N SER A 614 -26.48 14.28 8.94
CA SER A 614 -26.52 14.00 7.50
C SER A 614 -26.60 15.32 6.74
N ASN A 615 -25.90 15.38 5.61
CA ASN A 615 -25.89 16.59 4.79
C ASN A 615 -27.16 16.78 3.94
N ALA A 616 -28.12 15.86 3.96
CA ALA A 616 -29.36 15.94 3.19
C ALA A 616 -30.19 17.23 3.44
N GLN A 617 -29.89 17.98 4.52
CA GLN A 617 -30.56 19.24 4.88
C GLN A 617 -29.57 20.41 5.05
N GLY A 618 -28.32 20.29 4.57
CA GLY A 618 -27.29 21.34 4.70
C GLY A 618 -26.86 21.61 6.16
N LYS A 619 -26.94 20.58 7.02
CA LYS A 619 -26.70 20.68 8.47
C LYS A 619 -25.25 20.41 8.90
N ILE A 620 -24.37 20.02 7.97
CA ILE A 620 -22.95 19.84 8.27
C ILE A 620 -22.25 21.18 8.01
N ASP A 621 -21.72 21.76 9.07
CA ASP A 621 -20.76 22.87 9.00
C ASP A 621 -19.51 22.55 9.83
N SER A 622 -18.47 23.36 9.67
CA SER A 622 -17.19 23.15 10.35
C SER A 622 -17.30 23.18 11.88
N GLN A 623 -18.20 23.97 12.45
CA GLN A 623 -18.41 24.07 13.90
C GLN A 623 -19.09 22.83 14.45
N VAL A 624 -20.11 22.31 13.76
CA VAL A 624 -20.78 21.06 14.13
C VAL A 624 -19.78 19.90 14.15
N VAL A 625 -18.94 19.78 13.12
CA VAL A 625 -17.90 18.74 13.06
C VAL A 625 -16.89 18.89 14.19
N ALA A 626 -16.36 20.10 14.39
CA ALA A 626 -15.35 20.36 15.41
C ALA A 626 -15.87 20.11 16.83
N ARG A 627 -17.10 20.58 17.13
CA ARG A 627 -17.76 20.37 18.41
C ARG A 627 -18.04 18.90 18.68
N SER A 628 -18.49 18.15 17.67
CA SER A 628 -18.69 16.70 17.76
C SER A 628 -17.42 15.98 18.17
N ILE A 629 -16.28 16.33 17.55
CA ILE A 629 -14.97 15.77 17.91
C ILE A 629 -14.56 16.20 19.33
N ALA A 630 -14.75 17.46 19.71
CA ALA A 630 -14.44 17.97 21.05
C ALA A 630 -15.26 17.26 22.14
N ASP A 631 -16.56 17.07 21.92
CA ASP A 631 -17.44 16.36 22.84
C ASP A 631 -16.99 14.89 22.98
N THR A 632 -16.67 14.20 21.88
CA THR A 632 -16.18 12.81 21.92
C THR A 632 -14.80 12.72 22.61
N PHE A 633 -13.93 13.69 22.37
CA PHE A 633 -12.57 13.73 22.92
C PHE A 633 -12.56 13.92 24.44
N CYS A 634 -13.46 14.77 24.97
CA CYS A 634 -13.44 15.16 26.37
C CYS A 634 -14.34 14.29 27.26
N ASN A 635 -15.42 13.70 26.74
CA ASN A 635 -16.35 12.87 27.53
C ASN A 635 -15.99 11.39 27.52
N THR A 636 -16.51 10.63 28.49
CA THR A 636 -16.46 9.16 28.50
C THR A 636 -16.98 8.62 27.17
N LEU A 637 -16.18 7.78 26.52
CA LEU A 637 -16.54 7.15 25.26
C LEU A 637 -17.40 5.91 25.51
N ASP A 638 -18.69 5.97 25.20
CA ASP A 638 -19.54 4.77 25.19
C ASP A 638 -19.63 4.18 23.78
N PHE A 639 -18.73 3.25 23.49
CA PHE A 639 -18.72 2.55 22.20
C PHE A 639 -19.90 1.57 22.08
N THR A 640 -20.46 1.09 23.20
CA THR A 640 -21.62 0.18 23.17
C THR A 640 -22.87 0.94 22.72
N ALA A 641 -23.12 2.10 23.33
CA ALA A 641 -24.19 2.99 22.93
C ALA A 641 -24.05 3.45 21.48
N LEU A 642 -22.82 3.75 21.01
CA LEU A 642 -22.57 4.11 19.61
C LEU A 642 -22.98 3.00 18.63
N ILE A 643 -22.63 1.74 18.92
CA ILE A 643 -23.00 0.60 18.07
C ILE A 643 -24.52 0.37 18.08
N HIS A 644 -25.15 0.41 19.26
CA HIS A 644 -26.61 0.30 19.38
C HIS A 644 -27.34 1.40 18.62
N SER A 645 -26.83 2.63 18.69
CA SER A 645 -27.34 3.75 17.90
C SER A 645 -27.24 3.49 16.40
N ALA A 646 -26.07 3.08 15.93
CA ALA A 646 -25.86 2.76 14.52
C ALA A 646 -26.83 1.67 14.03
N GLN A 647 -27.01 0.61 14.82
CA GLN A 647 -27.95 -0.47 14.51
C GLN A 647 -29.40 0.01 14.45
N LYS A 648 -29.84 0.79 15.44
CA LYS A 648 -31.18 1.42 15.47
C LYS A 648 -31.43 2.30 14.25
N GLN A 649 -30.39 2.92 13.71
CA GLN A 649 -30.47 3.74 12.51
C GLN A 649 -30.38 2.96 11.19
N GLY A 650 -30.06 1.66 11.25
CA GLY A 650 -30.06 0.75 10.11
C GLY A 650 -28.70 0.17 9.72
N ALA A 651 -27.60 0.49 10.43
CA ALA A 651 -26.30 -0.13 10.20
C ALA A 651 -26.34 -1.64 10.55
N LYS A 652 -25.82 -2.48 9.66
CA LYS A 652 -25.88 -3.95 9.76
C LYS A 652 -24.53 -4.61 9.49
N LEU A 653 -23.76 -4.05 8.55
CA LEU A 653 -22.48 -4.58 8.09
C LEU A 653 -21.38 -3.55 8.36
N PHE A 654 -20.56 -3.81 9.37
CA PHE A 654 -19.54 -2.90 9.86
C PHE A 654 -18.18 -3.24 9.25
N VAL A 655 -17.70 -2.40 8.34
CA VAL A 655 -16.38 -2.53 7.69
C VAL A 655 -15.39 -1.68 8.45
N GLU A 656 -14.39 -2.31 9.07
CA GLU A 656 -13.38 -1.58 9.84
C GLU A 656 -12.25 -1.10 8.92
N LEU A 657 -12.03 0.22 8.95
CA LEU A 657 -11.04 0.94 8.14
C LEU A 657 -9.96 1.54 9.02
N GLY A 658 -9.00 0.72 9.42
CA GLY A 658 -7.74 1.16 9.99
C GLY A 658 -6.77 0.00 10.10
N ALA A 659 -5.60 0.25 10.69
CA ALA A 659 -4.67 -0.82 11.00
C ALA A 659 -5.29 -1.74 12.07
N ASP A 660 -5.17 -3.05 11.89
CA ASP A 660 -5.74 -4.10 12.75
C ASP A 660 -7.29 -4.17 12.79
N ARG A 661 -7.83 -5.14 13.55
CA ARG A 661 -9.26 -5.48 13.62
C ARG A 661 -9.91 -5.27 15.00
N GLN A 662 -9.51 -4.19 15.69
CA GLN A 662 -9.91 -3.94 17.07
C GLN A 662 -11.42 -3.71 17.18
N ASN A 663 -11.99 -2.83 16.36
CA ASN A 663 -13.40 -2.47 16.43
C ASN A 663 -14.29 -3.67 16.06
N CYS A 664 -13.93 -4.46 15.03
CA CYS A 664 -14.63 -5.69 14.69
C CYS A 664 -14.68 -6.63 15.91
N THR A 665 -13.56 -6.78 16.61
CA THR A 665 -13.48 -7.63 17.81
C THR A 665 -14.39 -7.11 18.94
N LEU A 666 -14.48 -5.79 19.12
CA LEU A 666 -15.34 -5.18 20.14
C LEU A 666 -16.83 -5.29 19.75
N ILE A 667 -17.18 -5.02 18.49
CA ILE A 667 -18.54 -5.14 17.96
C ILE A 667 -19.03 -6.59 18.06
N ASP A 668 -18.19 -7.57 17.69
CA ASP A 668 -18.52 -9.00 17.81
C ASP A 668 -18.85 -9.38 19.27
N LYS A 669 -18.12 -8.80 20.25
CA LYS A 669 -18.37 -9.02 21.68
C LYS A 669 -19.66 -8.37 22.15
N ILE A 670 -19.92 -7.12 21.75
CA ILE A 670 -21.17 -6.40 22.06
C ILE A 670 -22.36 -7.21 21.53
N ALA A 671 -22.34 -7.59 20.26
CA ALA A 671 -23.41 -8.37 19.65
C ALA A 671 -23.60 -9.75 20.31
N LYS A 672 -22.51 -10.40 20.77
CA LYS A 672 -22.60 -11.65 21.52
C LYS A 672 -23.25 -11.46 22.89
N GLN A 673 -22.89 -10.39 23.60
CA GLN A 673 -23.45 -10.07 24.91
C GLN A 673 -24.94 -9.72 24.82
N ASP A 674 -25.33 -8.91 23.84
CA ASP A 674 -26.73 -8.56 23.60
C ASP A 674 -27.59 -9.81 23.46
N ARG A 675 -27.15 -10.76 22.62
CA ARG A 675 -27.82 -12.06 22.42
C ARG A 675 -27.97 -12.90 23.69
N GLN A 676 -27.06 -12.76 24.65
CA GLN A 676 -27.11 -13.50 25.91
C GLN A 676 -28.04 -12.84 26.94
N CYS A 677 -28.16 -11.51 26.91
CA CYS A 677 -28.96 -10.74 27.87
C CYS A 677 -30.40 -10.48 27.40
N GLY A 678 -30.73 -10.77 26.13
CA GLY A 678 -32.06 -10.51 25.58
C GLY A 678 -32.39 -9.03 25.46
N SER A 679 -31.39 -8.17 25.25
CA SER A 679 -31.59 -6.73 25.06
C SER A 679 -32.35 -6.43 23.77
N GLU A 680 -33.02 -5.28 23.65
CA GLU A 680 -33.69 -4.85 22.40
C GLU A 680 -32.73 -4.80 21.19
N SER A 681 -31.42 -4.71 21.42
CA SER A 681 -30.37 -4.80 20.39
C SER A 681 -30.28 -6.18 19.71
N THR A 682 -30.87 -7.23 20.31
CA THR A 682 -30.81 -8.62 19.78
C THR A 682 -31.51 -8.83 18.44
N ASP A 683 -32.40 -7.91 18.04
CA ASP A 683 -33.15 -7.99 16.79
C ASP A 683 -32.37 -7.48 15.56
N TYR A 684 -31.26 -6.75 15.76
CA TYR A 684 -30.51 -6.15 14.65
C TYR A 684 -29.43 -7.10 14.09
N PRO A 685 -29.43 -7.39 12.78
CA PRO A 685 -28.32 -8.08 12.13
C PRO A 685 -27.00 -7.33 12.36
N CYS A 686 -25.95 -8.04 12.71
CA CYS A 686 -24.63 -7.45 12.95
C CYS A 686 -23.54 -8.39 12.41
N SER A 687 -22.83 -7.93 11.37
CA SER A 687 -21.65 -8.60 10.82
C SER A 687 -20.49 -7.61 10.73
N THR A 688 -19.26 -8.09 10.92
CA THR A 688 -18.05 -7.27 10.94
C THR A 688 -17.07 -7.74 9.86
N VAL A 689 -16.47 -6.79 9.15
CA VAL A 689 -15.52 -7.05 8.05
C VAL A 689 -14.24 -6.27 8.29
N PRO A 690 -13.17 -6.91 8.80
CA PRO A 690 -11.88 -6.25 8.95
C PRO A 690 -11.15 -6.18 7.60
N VAL A 691 -10.73 -4.98 7.19
CA VAL A 691 -9.94 -4.79 5.96
C VAL A 691 -8.46 -5.05 6.19
N ASN A 692 -8.01 -4.94 7.45
CA ASN A 692 -6.65 -5.26 7.87
C ASN A 692 -6.65 -6.02 9.20
N ALA A 693 -5.58 -6.79 9.46
CA ALA A 693 -5.42 -7.58 10.67
C ALA A 693 -3.94 -7.74 10.97
N LYS A 694 -3.54 -7.37 12.19
CA LYS A 694 -2.14 -7.46 12.61
C LYS A 694 -1.65 -8.91 12.55
N GLY A 695 -0.47 -9.11 11.96
CA GLY A 695 0.16 -10.42 11.78
C GLY A 695 -0.35 -11.21 10.57
N GLY A 696 -1.32 -10.68 9.82
CA GLY A 696 -1.72 -11.20 8.51
C GLY A 696 -0.93 -10.56 7.36
N ASP A 697 -0.97 -11.21 6.20
CA ASP A 697 -0.56 -10.61 4.92
C ASP A 697 -1.62 -9.58 4.48
N ASP A 698 -1.21 -8.38 4.06
CA ASP A 698 -2.10 -7.26 3.77
C ASP A 698 -3.10 -7.63 2.65
N ILE A 699 -2.62 -8.25 1.57
CA ILE A 699 -3.48 -8.63 0.45
C ILE A 699 -4.38 -9.81 0.75
N THR A 700 -3.89 -10.80 1.48
CA THR A 700 -4.74 -11.91 1.95
C THR A 700 -5.87 -11.40 2.82
N THR A 701 -5.60 -10.42 3.70
CA THR A 701 -6.63 -9.84 4.56
C THR A 701 -7.64 -9.02 3.75
N LEU A 702 -7.16 -8.20 2.80
CA LEU A 702 -8.01 -7.47 1.87
C LEU A 702 -8.90 -8.43 1.06
N LEU A 703 -8.36 -9.53 0.54
CA LEU A 703 -9.14 -10.53 -0.19
C LEU A 703 -10.22 -11.15 0.69
N LYS A 704 -9.91 -11.50 1.95
CA LYS A 704 -10.92 -11.99 2.91
C LYS A 704 -12.02 -10.97 3.18
N ALA A 705 -11.68 -9.68 3.22
CA ALA A 705 -12.66 -8.61 3.33
C ALA A 705 -13.55 -8.54 2.08
N LEU A 706 -12.95 -8.49 0.88
CA LEU A 706 -13.67 -8.46 -0.40
C LEU A 706 -14.57 -9.69 -0.57
N GLY A 707 -14.11 -10.89 -0.19
CA GLY A 707 -14.93 -12.11 -0.24
C GLY A 707 -16.19 -12.03 0.63
N GLN A 708 -16.08 -11.45 1.82
CA GLN A 708 -17.23 -11.18 2.69
C GLN A 708 -18.18 -10.15 2.07
N LEU A 709 -17.64 -9.04 1.55
CA LEU A 709 -18.45 -7.98 0.93
C LEU A 709 -19.19 -8.48 -0.32
N ILE A 710 -18.52 -9.28 -1.17
CA ILE A 710 -19.10 -9.94 -2.34
C ILE A 710 -20.27 -10.83 -1.92
N SER A 711 -20.09 -11.67 -0.91
CA SER A 711 -21.13 -12.58 -0.42
C SER A 711 -22.30 -11.84 0.24
N HIS A 712 -22.01 -10.75 0.96
CA HIS A 712 -23.04 -9.84 1.49
C HIS A 712 -23.71 -8.97 0.41
N ARG A 713 -23.34 -9.12 -0.87
CA ARG A 713 -23.91 -8.39 -2.02
C ARG A 713 -23.70 -6.88 -1.93
N VAL A 714 -22.60 -6.44 -1.32
CA VAL A 714 -22.19 -5.03 -1.33
C VAL A 714 -21.92 -4.60 -2.77
N PRO A 715 -22.48 -3.49 -3.27
CA PRO A 715 -22.11 -2.92 -4.56
C PRO A 715 -20.62 -2.60 -4.58
N LEU A 716 -19.91 -3.26 -5.48
CA LEU A 716 -18.48 -3.10 -5.69
C LEU A 716 -18.12 -3.56 -7.10
N THR A 717 -16.94 -3.15 -7.56
CA THR A 717 -16.32 -3.67 -8.78
C THR A 717 -15.23 -4.67 -8.43
N VAL A 718 -15.10 -5.74 -9.23
CA VAL A 718 -13.94 -6.65 -9.20
C VAL A 718 -12.92 -6.33 -10.31
N ALA A 719 -13.03 -5.18 -10.97
CA ALA A 719 -12.12 -4.74 -12.03
C ALA A 719 -10.64 -4.78 -11.63
N PRO A 720 -10.20 -4.41 -10.40
CA PRO A 720 -8.80 -4.55 -10.01
C PRO A 720 -8.28 -6.00 -10.08
N LEU A 721 -9.13 -6.98 -9.74
CA LEU A 721 -8.80 -8.40 -9.83
C LEU A 721 -8.67 -8.86 -11.29
N ILE A 722 -9.66 -8.48 -12.13
CA ILE A 722 -9.69 -8.80 -13.57
C ILE A 722 -8.47 -8.20 -14.29
N ASN A 723 -8.17 -6.93 -14.03
CA ASN A 723 -7.03 -6.24 -14.64
C ASN A 723 -5.70 -6.90 -14.26
N GLY A 724 -5.56 -7.37 -13.02
CA GLY A 724 -4.43 -8.18 -12.58
C GLY A 724 -4.29 -9.47 -13.38
N LEU A 725 -5.39 -10.23 -13.51
CA LEU A 725 -5.40 -11.47 -14.29
C LEU A 725 -5.07 -11.24 -15.77
N ASN A 726 -5.57 -10.18 -16.39
CA ASN A 726 -5.22 -9.82 -17.77
C ASN A 726 -3.70 -9.65 -17.94
N ARG A 727 -3.03 -9.03 -16.97
CA ARG A 727 -1.57 -8.88 -16.98
C ARG A 727 -0.85 -10.23 -16.82
N GLU A 728 -1.30 -11.06 -15.89
CA GLU A 728 -0.72 -12.41 -15.68
C GLU A 728 -0.88 -13.29 -16.94
N ILE A 729 -2.02 -13.21 -17.61
CA ILE A 729 -2.29 -13.94 -18.88
C ILE A 729 -1.33 -13.45 -19.97
N ALA A 730 -1.24 -12.14 -20.18
CA ALA A 730 -0.34 -11.57 -21.19
C ALA A 730 1.13 -11.93 -20.93
N LEU A 731 1.57 -11.91 -19.66
CA LEU A 731 2.92 -12.34 -19.28
C LEU A 731 3.16 -13.84 -19.53
N SER A 732 2.18 -14.69 -19.20
CA SER A 732 2.24 -16.14 -19.45
C SER A 732 2.39 -16.45 -20.94
N GLN A 733 1.61 -15.78 -21.79
CA GLN A 733 1.65 -15.95 -23.25
C GLN A 733 3.00 -15.51 -23.85
N LEU A 734 3.54 -14.38 -23.38
CA LEU A 734 4.89 -13.92 -23.77
C LEU A 734 5.98 -14.94 -23.41
N GLN A 735 5.92 -15.50 -22.20
CA GLN A 735 6.91 -16.48 -21.72
C GLN A 735 6.83 -17.80 -22.51
N ALA A 736 5.63 -18.27 -22.84
CA ALA A 736 5.43 -19.46 -23.66
C ALA A 736 6.04 -19.29 -25.05
N THR A 737 5.76 -18.17 -25.72
CA THR A 737 6.31 -17.83 -27.04
C THR A 737 7.84 -17.75 -27.02
N HIS A 738 8.41 -17.10 -26.00
CA HIS A 738 9.86 -16.98 -25.85
C HIS A 738 10.54 -18.35 -25.64
N THR A 739 9.92 -19.24 -24.85
CA THR A 739 10.43 -20.60 -24.61
C THR A 739 10.45 -21.45 -25.88
N VAL A 740 9.40 -21.36 -26.70
CA VAL A 740 9.35 -22.05 -28.00
C VAL A 740 10.46 -21.53 -28.93
N GLN A 741 10.69 -20.22 -28.98
CA GLN A 741 11.73 -19.62 -29.82
C GLN A 741 13.16 -20.00 -29.39
N LEU A 742 13.42 -20.08 -28.08
CA LEU A 742 14.71 -20.55 -27.56
C LEU A 742 14.97 -22.01 -27.97
N LYS A 743 13.96 -22.89 -27.83
CA LYS A 743 14.06 -24.30 -28.25
C LYS A 743 14.28 -24.43 -29.75
N SER A 744 13.58 -23.65 -30.58
CA SER A 744 13.79 -23.68 -32.04
C SER A 744 15.18 -23.18 -32.45
N LYS A 745 15.71 -22.14 -31.78
CA LYS A 745 17.08 -21.64 -32.04
C LYS A 745 18.16 -22.61 -31.58
N GLN A 746 17.96 -23.31 -30.46
CA GLN A 746 18.85 -24.39 -30.04
C GLN A 746 18.81 -25.56 -31.02
N MET A 747 17.63 -25.95 -31.52
CA MET A 747 17.50 -27.00 -32.54
C MET A 747 18.12 -26.60 -33.90
N SER A 748 17.98 -25.32 -34.32
CA SER A 748 18.62 -24.84 -35.56
C SER A 748 20.14 -24.76 -35.45
N ASN A 749 20.68 -24.45 -34.26
CA ASN A 749 22.12 -24.48 -34.01
C ASN A 749 22.68 -25.91 -33.88
N LEU A 750 21.84 -26.89 -33.58
CA LEU A 750 22.19 -28.32 -33.57
C LEU A 750 22.11 -28.97 -34.97
N THR A 751 21.52 -28.31 -35.98
CA THR A 751 21.36 -28.84 -37.34
C THR A 751 22.40 -28.33 -38.36
N LEU A 752 23.45 -27.63 -37.91
CA LEU A 752 24.58 -27.17 -38.74
C LEU A 752 25.94 -27.73 -38.31
N GLN A 753 25.97 -28.94 -37.75
CA GLN A 753 27.20 -29.75 -37.66
C GLN A 753 26.95 -31.13 -38.25
N GLY A 754 27.28 -31.26 -39.55
CA GLY A 754 27.59 -32.56 -40.15
C GLY A 754 26.80 -32.95 -41.39
N GLU A 755 27.02 -32.26 -42.52
CA GLU A 755 27.12 -32.88 -43.85
C GLU A 755 28.11 -32.04 -44.71
N VAL A 756 29.40 -32.38 -44.63
CA VAL A 756 30.28 -32.99 -45.66
C VAL A 756 31.65 -33.21 -45.03
#